data_AF-A0AAW3UT14-F1
#
_entry.id   AF-A0AAW3UT14-F1
#
_cell.length_a   1.000
_cell.length_b   1.000
_cell.length_c   1.000
_cell.angle_alpha   90.00
_cell.angle_beta   90.00
_cell.angle_gamma   90.00
#
_symmetry.space_group_name_H-M   'P 1'
#
loop_
_entity.id
_entity.type
_entity.pdbx_description
1 polymer ?
#
loop_
_entity_poly.entity_id
_entity_poly.type
_entity_poly.pdbx_seq_one_letter_code
_entity_poly.pdbx_strand_id
1 'polypeptide(L)'
;MESPNGYAPRIYFFHSLLVGPLDAWPAQFAHAAGLGFDHALIGSVFEPGRGGHGQVVGNHSRLHPVFETQQSATAAIRTLAQAARQNGLALLVDLVIDRMAADGALYAEHADWFHPFESEEARLDPRHVHREDNVAYANFNDGASRAALVGWWTQQLLALADAGVSGFRFDSPHRVPAAVWRQLGDAVRAKHPEVRFLAATPGLARGDLLGLAGAGFDSVFSSVRWWDFRASWMVEEHAALARIGAPIAFPEAPYGTRLAADLGDAHDAAIVERAYRRALFASAATGTGWMMPMGFEYGIAEPMSQTRGDAAQFALASQSKRFDLSERISHANQLVSKTKTLHSNGELRPLSGPGAPAAVLLRADTADLRDAGEAILIAINPELGAPVRVDPARFLAGVPGNFTRFVPLDAPGHATPATLTPFTLAAGAVRLFRGVAEQPIRLAPPIDKATGKRSGHKTVLEAINAPRVAIESVTPAVDNGRFPAKRTVGERAEITAAIFAEGHDKIAAAVIWRAADETAWHEVPMRPAQPAGLDIWSARIPLERLGRHEFTVIAWRDDFASLVEHIQKKLKAGQTVELELEEAAHLFALVLAEVETVEGAVTEPLEQIVKRFTKADAAARLALLLEPATAQAMSAARHRPFLSRDPIVYKIDAERTAASFASWYEIFPRSMSDDESRHGTFADVVTKLPRIRDMGFDVLYFPPIHPIGMTNRKGRNNTLNAQPGDVGSPYAIGAAEGGHTAVHPELGTLDDFKQMLAAAHAHGLEIALDFAIQCSPDHPWLREHPTWFAWRPDGTLRYAENPPKKYQDIVNPDFYAHDAKPDLWLALRDVFLFWIEAGVHIFRVDNPHTKPLPFWEWVINDVRSRYPDTIFLAEAFTRPRMMNRLGKIGFSQSYTYFTWRESKRDFIEYMTELTQTGARDFYRPNFFVNTPDINPRHLQSSGRSGFLIRAALASTLAGLWGVYSGFELCEAAALPNSEEYLNSEKYQLRAWDWNRPGNIVGEISALNRIRRANPALHTHLGLTFLTAHNDNILFFEKATEARDNVILVAINLDPFNEQGADIELSWDTFQRWNLHDHGALEVTDQMTGARFEWHGRWQHVRLGSDQPFSIWRIAPLGGLPAERPAAADSDYHADDAGNPTSTEGAHEA
;
A
#
# COMPACT_ATOMS: atom_id res chain seq x y z
N MET A 1 -22.22 39.93 -18.88
CA MET A 1 -22.00 39.35 -17.54
C MET A 1 -23.27 39.57 -16.75
N GLU A 2 -24.26 38.72 -16.99
CA GLU A 2 -25.45 38.65 -16.15
C GLU A 2 -25.02 38.13 -14.76
N SER A 3 -25.69 38.64 -13.72
CA SER A 3 -25.35 38.35 -12.33
C SER A 3 -25.23 36.83 -12.09
N PRO A 4 -24.23 36.33 -11.34
CA PRO A 4 -24.06 34.89 -11.08
C PRO A 4 -25.21 34.23 -10.29
N ASN A 5 -26.25 35.00 -9.93
CA ASN A 5 -27.43 34.52 -9.24
C ASN A 5 -28.49 34.07 -10.26
N GLY A 6 -28.89 32.80 -10.20
CA GLY A 6 -29.99 32.29 -11.01
C GLY A 6 -31.33 32.91 -10.62
N TYR A 7 -32.35 32.75 -11.47
CA TYR A 7 -33.72 33.09 -11.10
C TYR A 7 -34.18 32.15 -9.96
N ALA A 8 -34.33 32.71 -8.76
CA ALA A 8 -34.49 31.98 -7.50
C ALA A 8 -35.84 32.29 -6.81
N PRO A 9 -36.99 31.97 -7.45
CA PRO A 9 -38.30 32.33 -6.90
C PRO A 9 -38.68 31.46 -5.69
N ARG A 10 -39.41 32.05 -4.74
CA ARG A 10 -40.13 31.35 -3.67
C ARG A 10 -41.61 31.38 -4.02
N ILE A 11 -42.08 30.27 -4.58
CA ILE A 11 -43.40 30.17 -5.20
C ILE A 11 -44.40 29.51 -4.24
N TYR A 12 -45.54 30.16 -4.03
CA TYR A 12 -46.71 29.52 -3.43
C TYR A 12 -47.68 29.10 -4.53
N PHE A 13 -48.01 27.82 -4.62
CA PHE A 13 -48.89 27.27 -5.66
C PHE A 13 -50.35 27.19 -5.17
N PHE A 14 -51.24 27.80 -5.93
CA PHE A 14 -52.67 27.85 -5.72
C PHE A 14 -53.41 26.98 -6.73
N HIS A 15 -54.34 26.17 -6.25
CA HIS A 15 -55.25 25.38 -7.08
C HIS A 15 -56.60 26.09 -7.16
N SER A 16 -57.04 26.51 -8.36
CA SER A 16 -58.25 27.32 -8.54
C SER A 16 -59.51 26.67 -7.93
N LEU A 17 -59.71 25.36 -8.11
CA LEU A 17 -60.84 24.62 -7.53
C LEU A 17 -60.89 24.62 -5.99
N LEU A 18 -59.76 24.84 -5.31
CA LEU A 18 -59.67 24.84 -3.85
C LEU A 18 -59.73 26.26 -3.26
N VAL A 19 -59.56 27.29 -4.09
CA VAL A 19 -59.72 28.70 -3.70
C VAL A 19 -61.15 29.17 -3.97
N GLY A 20 -61.69 28.83 -5.14
CA GLY A 20 -63.06 29.19 -5.53
C GLY A 20 -63.18 30.59 -6.17
N PRO A 21 -64.22 31.37 -5.80
CA PRO A 21 -64.64 32.58 -6.52
C PRO A 21 -63.57 33.68 -6.52
N LEU A 22 -63.64 34.58 -7.51
CA LEU A 22 -62.62 35.60 -7.77
C LEU A 22 -62.34 36.53 -6.56
N ASP A 23 -63.33 36.76 -5.69
CA ASP A 23 -63.23 37.60 -4.50
C ASP A 23 -62.52 36.92 -3.31
N ALA A 24 -62.33 35.61 -3.33
CA ALA A 24 -61.59 34.87 -2.29
C ALA A 24 -60.07 35.04 -2.37
N TRP A 25 -59.55 35.44 -3.53
CA TRP A 25 -58.12 35.44 -3.86
C TRP A 25 -57.24 36.45 -3.08
N PRO A 26 -57.68 37.70 -2.79
CA PRO A 26 -56.84 38.66 -2.06
C PRO A 26 -56.38 38.16 -0.69
N ALA A 27 -57.23 37.43 0.05
CA ALA A 27 -56.88 36.86 1.34
C ALA A 27 -55.83 35.74 1.22
N GLN A 28 -55.91 34.94 0.14
CA GLN A 28 -54.95 33.88 -0.14
C GLN A 28 -53.57 34.43 -0.50
N PHE A 29 -53.51 35.53 -1.25
CA PHE A 29 -52.25 36.23 -1.54
C PHE A 29 -51.63 36.84 -0.29
N ALA A 30 -52.42 37.43 0.61
CA ALA A 30 -51.92 37.96 1.87
C ALA A 30 -51.30 36.85 2.77
N HIS A 31 -51.93 35.67 2.81
CA HIS A 31 -51.39 34.51 3.53
C HIS A 31 -50.02 34.07 2.98
N ALA A 32 -49.92 33.86 1.66
CA ALA A 32 -48.66 33.48 1.03
C ALA A 32 -47.53 34.52 1.26
N ALA A 33 -47.85 35.81 1.15
CA ALA A 33 -46.89 36.88 1.45
C ALA A 33 -46.45 36.87 2.93
N GLY A 34 -47.37 36.61 3.86
CA GLY A 34 -47.09 36.47 5.30
C GLY A 34 -46.13 35.32 5.63
N LEU A 35 -46.15 34.26 4.82
CA LEU A 35 -45.20 33.14 4.91
C LEU A 35 -43.84 33.44 4.25
N GLY A 36 -43.66 34.62 3.65
CA GLY A 36 -42.42 35.07 3.04
C GLY A 36 -42.16 34.58 1.61
N PHE A 37 -43.20 34.14 0.90
CA PHE A 37 -43.13 33.88 -0.55
C PHE A 37 -43.15 35.19 -1.35
N ASP A 38 -42.59 35.16 -2.55
CA ASP A 38 -42.52 36.32 -3.46
C ASP A 38 -43.21 36.07 -4.81
N HIS A 39 -43.67 34.84 -5.08
CA HIS A 39 -44.42 34.48 -6.27
C HIS A 39 -45.68 33.70 -5.92
N ALA A 40 -46.75 33.92 -6.68
CA ALA A 40 -47.99 33.16 -6.63
C ALA A 40 -48.21 32.45 -7.96
N LEU A 41 -48.26 31.12 -7.98
CA LEU A 41 -48.54 30.35 -9.20
C LEU A 41 -49.97 29.79 -9.15
N ILE A 42 -50.78 30.10 -10.17
CA ILE A 42 -52.16 29.61 -10.25
C ILE A 42 -52.28 28.47 -11.26
N GLY A 43 -52.77 27.32 -10.81
CA GLY A 43 -53.14 26.17 -11.64
C GLY A 43 -54.61 26.19 -12.08
N SER A 44 -54.91 25.53 -13.21
CA SER A 44 -56.27 25.33 -13.75
C SER A 44 -57.06 26.64 -13.93
N VAL A 45 -56.48 27.60 -14.65
CA VAL A 45 -57.01 28.97 -14.77
C VAL A 45 -58.17 29.08 -15.77
N PHE A 46 -58.09 28.40 -16.91
CA PHE A 46 -59.05 28.55 -18.02
C PHE A 46 -60.19 27.53 -17.97
N GLU A 47 -61.24 27.81 -18.74
CA GLU A 47 -62.40 26.93 -18.87
C GLU A 47 -62.01 25.59 -19.53
N PRO A 48 -62.22 24.43 -18.87
CA PRO A 48 -61.88 23.12 -19.40
C PRO A 48 -62.91 22.66 -20.46
N GLY A 49 -62.55 21.67 -21.27
CA GLY A 49 -63.52 20.98 -22.14
C GLY A 49 -64.57 20.18 -21.35
N ARG A 50 -65.50 19.49 -22.03
CA ARG A 50 -66.58 18.73 -21.35
C ARG A 50 -66.09 17.66 -20.38
N GLY A 51 -64.85 17.17 -20.56
CA GLY A 51 -64.21 16.22 -19.65
C GLY A 51 -63.82 16.80 -18.29
N GLY A 52 -63.91 18.12 -18.08
CA GLY A 52 -63.66 18.79 -16.79
C GLY A 52 -62.21 18.77 -16.33
N HIS A 53 -61.27 18.37 -17.17
CA HIS A 53 -59.86 18.28 -16.85
C HIS A 53 -59.17 19.64 -16.98
N GLY A 54 -58.67 20.20 -15.87
CA GLY A 54 -58.16 21.58 -15.81
C GLY A 54 -56.93 21.88 -16.68
N GLN A 55 -56.23 20.86 -17.15
CA GLN A 55 -55.11 20.98 -18.10
C GLN A 55 -55.52 20.79 -19.57
N VAL A 56 -56.77 20.40 -19.84
CA VAL A 56 -57.33 20.24 -21.19
C VAL A 56 -58.31 21.37 -21.43
N VAL A 57 -57.77 22.52 -21.84
CA VAL A 57 -58.52 23.77 -21.97
C VAL A 57 -59.49 23.71 -23.16
N GLY A 58 -60.76 24.03 -22.92
CA GLY A 58 -61.80 24.14 -23.94
C GLY A 58 -61.96 25.57 -24.47
N ASN A 59 -61.72 26.58 -23.62
CA ASN A 59 -61.82 27.98 -24.00
C ASN A 59 -60.81 28.87 -23.24
N HIS A 60 -59.82 29.40 -23.96
CA HIS A 60 -58.78 30.29 -23.42
C HIS A 60 -59.25 31.74 -23.18
N SER A 61 -60.41 32.12 -23.68
CA SER A 61 -60.98 33.47 -23.48
C SER A 61 -61.82 33.59 -22.20
N ARG A 62 -62.10 32.48 -21.52
CA ARG A 62 -62.88 32.39 -20.29
C ARG A 62 -62.10 31.72 -19.18
N LEU A 63 -62.28 32.19 -17.94
CA LEU A 63 -61.75 31.50 -16.77
C LEU A 63 -62.57 30.27 -16.44
N HIS A 64 -61.97 29.38 -15.65
CA HIS A 64 -62.68 28.25 -15.07
C HIS A 64 -63.97 28.71 -14.36
N PRO A 65 -65.11 28.02 -14.51
CA PRO A 65 -66.38 28.43 -13.89
C PRO A 65 -66.33 28.65 -12.37
N VAL A 66 -65.38 27.99 -11.69
CA VAL A 66 -65.11 28.12 -10.23
C VAL A 66 -64.78 29.56 -9.79
N PHE A 67 -64.31 30.42 -10.70
CA PHE A 67 -64.04 31.83 -10.38
C PHE A 67 -65.33 32.65 -10.25
N GLU A 68 -66.49 32.09 -10.62
CA GLU A 68 -67.83 32.71 -10.51
C GLU A 68 -67.90 34.13 -11.11
N THR A 69 -67.23 34.34 -12.24
CA THR A 69 -67.12 35.65 -12.88
C THR A 69 -67.64 35.63 -14.31
N GLN A 70 -68.25 36.74 -14.74
CA GLN A 70 -68.65 37.00 -16.12
C GLN A 70 -67.60 37.84 -16.88
N GLN A 71 -66.49 38.19 -16.23
CA GLN A 71 -65.39 38.91 -16.88
C GLN A 71 -64.72 38.04 -17.95
N SER A 72 -64.13 38.68 -18.97
CA SER A 72 -63.21 37.98 -19.87
C SER A 72 -61.99 37.48 -19.09
N ALA A 73 -61.34 36.42 -19.58
CA ALA A 73 -60.16 35.86 -18.91
C ALA A 73 -59.08 36.91 -18.64
N THR A 74 -58.78 37.75 -19.63
CA THR A 74 -57.77 38.82 -19.50
C THR A 74 -58.13 39.87 -18.44
N ALA A 75 -59.41 40.24 -18.30
CA ALA A 75 -59.86 41.21 -17.30
C ALA A 75 -59.81 40.62 -15.87
N ALA A 76 -60.24 39.38 -15.71
CA ALA A 76 -60.17 38.68 -14.42
C ALA A 76 -58.72 38.41 -13.98
N ILE A 77 -57.85 38.00 -14.91
CA ILE A 77 -56.42 37.81 -14.65
C ILE A 77 -55.75 39.14 -14.28
N ARG A 78 -56.14 40.26 -14.90
CA ARG A 78 -55.67 41.60 -14.49
C ARG A 78 -56.02 41.92 -13.04
N THR A 79 -57.23 41.55 -12.62
CA THR A 79 -57.67 41.71 -11.23
C THR A 79 -56.82 40.87 -10.28
N LEU A 80 -56.58 39.59 -10.61
CA LEU A 80 -55.71 38.70 -9.84
C LEU A 80 -54.28 39.21 -9.76
N ALA A 81 -53.71 39.67 -10.87
CA ALA A 81 -52.35 40.20 -10.94
C ALA A 81 -52.19 41.46 -10.07
N GLN A 82 -53.19 42.35 -10.07
CA GLN A 82 -53.19 43.54 -9.22
C GLN A 82 -53.27 43.16 -7.73
N ALA A 83 -54.13 42.20 -7.37
CA ALA A 83 -54.26 41.73 -5.99
C ALA A 83 -52.98 41.04 -5.48
N ALA A 84 -52.32 40.23 -6.31
CA ALA A 84 -51.03 39.63 -5.99
C ALA A 84 -49.96 40.71 -5.77
N ARG A 85 -49.88 41.69 -6.68
CA ARG A 85 -48.90 42.79 -6.61
C ARG A 85 -49.08 43.67 -5.36
N GLN A 86 -50.32 43.91 -4.93
CA GLN A 86 -50.61 44.64 -3.69
C GLN A 86 -50.04 43.95 -2.45
N ASN A 87 -49.85 42.63 -2.49
CA ASN A 87 -49.22 41.83 -1.44
C ASN A 87 -47.72 41.56 -1.71
N GLY A 88 -47.12 42.22 -2.70
CA GLY A 88 -45.71 42.03 -3.05
C GLY A 88 -45.39 40.72 -3.78
N LEU A 89 -46.41 40.04 -4.34
CA LEU A 89 -46.25 38.79 -5.07
C LEU A 89 -46.25 39.02 -6.58
N ALA A 90 -45.34 38.35 -7.29
CA ALA A 90 -45.37 38.23 -8.74
C ALA A 90 -46.31 37.07 -9.16
N LEU A 91 -47.28 37.37 -10.03
CA LEU A 91 -48.27 36.38 -10.46
C LEU A 91 -47.72 35.52 -11.60
N LEU A 92 -47.75 34.20 -11.43
CA LEU A 92 -47.44 33.19 -12.43
C LEU A 92 -48.71 32.38 -12.77
N VAL A 93 -48.80 31.93 -14.01
CA VAL A 93 -49.94 31.10 -14.48
C VAL A 93 -49.43 29.78 -15.06
N ASP A 94 -50.10 28.69 -14.72
CA ASP A 94 -49.85 27.37 -15.28
C ASP A 94 -50.57 27.20 -16.64
N LEU A 95 -49.85 26.77 -17.67
CA LEU A 95 -50.32 26.67 -19.05
C LEU A 95 -49.94 25.33 -19.68
N VAL A 96 -50.78 24.88 -20.61
CA VAL A 96 -50.55 23.70 -21.46
C VAL A 96 -50.62 24.14 -22.91
N ILE A 97 -49.58 23.85 -23.68
CA ILE A 97 -49.42 24.33 -25.07
C ILE A 97 -49.50 23.19 -26.09
N ASP A 98 -49.09 21.97 -25.71
CA ASP A 98 -49.04 20.81 -26.60
C ASP A 98 -50.41 20.17 -26.85
N ARG A 99 -51.43 20.48 -26.02
CA ARG A 99 -52.75 19.85 -26.11
C ARG A 99 -53.88 20.74 -25.63
N MET A 100 -55.09 20.46 -26.12
CA MET A 100 -56.35 21.13 -25.76
C MET A 100 -57.55 20.21 -25.94
N ALA A 101 -58.74 20.67 -25.54
CA ALA A 101 -59.95 19.88 -25.67
C ALA A 101 -60.37 19.73 -27.15
N ALA A 102 -60.63 18.50 -27.60
CA ALA A 102 -61.07 18.22 -28.97
C ALA A 102 -62.51 18.73 -29.25
N ASP A 103 -63.27 19.07 -28.22
CA ASP A 103 -64.56 19.76 -28.28
C ASP A 103 -64.45 21.27 -28.00
N GLY A 104 -63.23 21.79 -27.89
CA GLY A 104 -62.94 23.18 -27.58
C GLY A 104 -63.04 24.11 -28.79
N ALA A 105 -63.20 25.41 -28.52
CA ALA A 105 -63.40 26.43 -29.56
C ALA A 105 -62.21 26.51 -30.53
N LEU A 106 -60.97 26.42 -30.02
CA LEU A 106 -59.77 26.53 -30.84
C LEU A 106 -59.62 25.35 -31.82
N TYR A 107 -59.95 24.13 -31.38
CA TYR A 107 -59.94 22.95 -32.25
C TYR A 107 -61.06 23.00 -33.29
N ALA A 108 -62.26 23.47 -32.91
CA ALA A 108 -63.38 23.61 -33.83
C ALA A 108 -63.09 24.62 -34.97
N GLU A 109 -62.36 25.69 -34.66
CA GLU A 109 -61.98 26.74 -35.64
C GLU A 109 -60.76 26.33 -36.49
N HIS A 110 -59.82 25.57 -35.92
CA HIS A 110 -58.52 25.28 -36.53
C HIS A 110 -58.08 23.83 -36.37
N ALA A 111 -58.95 22.88 -36.74
CA ALA A 111 -58.68 21.45 -36.62
C ALA A 111 -57.40 21.00 -37.36
N ASP A 112 -57.01 21.71 -38.43
CA ASP A 112 -55.80 21.48 -39.22
C ASP A 112 -54.49 21.79 -38.46
N TRP A 113 -54.56 22.46 -37.32
CA TRP A 113 -53.38 22.72 -36.47
C TRP A 113 -53.07 21.55 -35.53
N PHE A 114 -53.96 20.55 -35.46
CA PHE A 114 -53.93 19.52 -34.42
C PHE A 114 -53.97 18.10 -35.01
N HIS A 115 -53.46 17.16 -34.22
CA HIS A 115 -53.65 15.73 -34.41
C HIS A 115 -54.77 15.24 -33.47
N PRO A 116 -55.77 14.48 -33.98
CA PRO A 116 -56.89 13.99 -33.17
C PRO A 116 -56.51 12.82 -32.23
N PHE A 117 -55.25 12.34 -32.31
CA PHE A 117 -54.78 11.17 -31.60
C PHE A 117 -53.32 11.35 -31.18
N GLU A 118 -52.98 10.84 -29.99
CA GLU A 118 -51.60 10.73 -29.55
C GLU A 118 -50.79 9.78 -30.47
N SER A 119 -49.50 10.04 -30.65
CA SER A 119 -48.62 9.20 -31.48
C SER A 119 -48.60 7.74 -30.98
N GLU A 120 -48.41 6.76 -31.88
CA GLU A 120 -48.41 5.33 -31.50
C GLU A 120 -47.33 4.98 -30.47
N GLU A 121 -46.16 5.61 -30.52
CA GLU A 121 -45.09 5.41 -29.54
C GLU A 121 -45.47 5.90 -28.14
N ALA A 122 -46.15 7.05 -28.03
CA ALA A 122 -46.64 7.58 -26.76
C ALA A 122 -47.75 6.72 -26.14
N ARG A 123 -48.59 6.08 -26.98
CA ARG A 123 -49.64 5.14 -26.55
C ARG A 123 -49.10 3.84 -25.94
N LEU A 124 -47.84 3.50 -26.21
CA LEU A 124 -47.18 2.29 -25.73
C LEU A 124 -46.33 2.53 -24.47
N ASP A 125 -46.19 3.79 -24.02
CA ASP A 125 -45.39 4.14 -22.85
C ASP A 125 -46.14 3.82 -21.54
N PRO A 126 -45.66 2.85 -20.73
CA PRO A 126 -46.33 2.42 -19.51
C PRO A 126 -46.39 3.48 -18.40
N ARG A 127 -45.70 4.62 -18.56
CA ARG A 127 -45.80 5.77 -17.66
C ARG A 127 -47.11 6.55 -17.85
N HIS A 128 -47.80 6.37 -18.97
CA HIS A 128 -49.11 6.97 -19.25
C HIS A 128 -50.22 5.99 -18.86
N VAL A 129 -50.73 6.10 -17.63
CA VAL A 129 -51.67 5.11 -17.05
C VAL A 129 -53.13 5.37 -17.46
N HIS A 130 -53.44 6.51 -18.10
CA HIS A 130 -54.80 6.87 -18.51
C HIS A 130 -54.83 7.40 -19.95
N ARG A 131 -55.76 6.89 -20.78
CA ARG A 131 -56.15 7.54 -22.03
C ARG A 131 -56.90 8.81 -21.68
N GLU A 132 -56.37 9.97 -22.05
CA GLU A 132 -57.15 11.21 -21.98
C GLU A 132 -58.16 11.18 -23.14
N ASP A 133 -59.43 10.94 -22.82
CA ASP A 133 -60.52 11.05 -23.79
C ASP A 133 -60.75 12.54 -24.13
N ASN A 134 -61.07 12.84 -25.40
CA ASN A 134 -61.39 14.18 -25.88
C ASN A 134 -60.21 15.20 -25.86
N VAL A 135 -59.02 14.77 -26.28
CA VAL A 135 -57.81 15.61 -26.39
C VAL A 135 -57.34 15.73 -27.84
N ALA A 136 -56.99 16.95 -28.25
CA ALA A 136 -56.35 17.27 -29.52
C ALA A 136 -54.91 17.78 -29.29
N TYR A 137 -53.93 17.20 -29.97
CA TYR A 137 -52.50 17.50 -29.79
C TYR A 137 -51.98 18.46 -30.85
N ALA A 138 -51.24 19.50 -30.46
CA ALA A 138 -50.69 20.51 -31.34
C ALA A 138 -49.65 19.94 -32.32
N ASN A 139 -49.80 20.21 -33.62
CA ASN A 139 -48.88 19.74 -34.65
C ASN A 139 -47.72 20.72 -34.87
N PHE A 140 -46.69 20.66 -34.02
CA PHE A 140 -45.48 21.47 -34.19
C PHE A 140 -44.50 20.92 -35.25
N ASN A 141 -44.76 19.74 -35.81
CA ASN A 141 -43.90 19.11 -36.80
C ASN A 141 -44.21 19.58 -38.24
N ASP A 142 -45.45 20.01 -38.50
CA ASP A 142 -45.80 20.66 -39.77
C ASP A 142 -45.43 22.14 -39.78
N GLY A 143 -44.84 22.61 -40.88
CA GLY A 143 -44.34 23.98 -40.98
C GLY A 143 -45.42 25.06 -40.91
N ALA A 144 -46.60 24.80 -41.51
CA ALA A 144 -47.70 25.76 -41.56
C ALA A 144 -48.47 25.77 -40.23
N SER A 145 -48.83 24.58 -39.71
CA SER A 145 -49.46 24.44 -38.39
C SER A 145 -48.58 25.04 -37.29
N ARG A 146 -47.27 24.78 -37.30
CA ARG A 146 -46.31 25.36 -36.34
C ARG A 146 -46.31 26.88 -36.37
N ALA A 147 -46.23 27.51 -37.54
CA ALA A 147 -46.19 28.97 -37.64
C ALA A 147 -47.48 29.61 -37.10
N ALA A 148 -48.63 29.00 -37.39
CA ALA A 148 -49.93 29.47 -36.92
C ALA A 148 -50.09 29.31 -35.40
N LEU A 149 -49.73 28.14 -34.86
CA LEU A 149 -49.70 27.87 -33.42
C LEU A 149 -48.77 28.82 -32.66
N VAL A 150 -47.56 29.06 -33.18
CA VAL A 150 -46.61 30.02 -32.59
C VAL A 150 -47.19 31.44 -32.58
N GLY A 151 -47.79 31.88 -33.68
CA GLY A 151 -48.42 33.20 -33.76
C GLY A 151 -49.57 33.37 -32.77
N TRP A 152 -50.46 32.38 -32.69
CA TRP A 152 -51.60 32.40 -31.78
C TRP A 152 -51.15 32.40 -30.31
N TRP A 153 -50.24 31.50 -29.93
CA TRP A 153 -49.72 31.45 -28.56
C TRP A 153 -48.94 32.70 -28.18
N THR A 154 -48.17 33.29 -29.11
CA THR A 154 -47.50 34.58 -28.88
C THR A 154 -48.52 35.65 -28.50
N GLN A 155 -49.63 35.74 -29.22
CA GLN A 155 -50.70 36.70 -28.92
C GLN A 155 -51.32 36.46 -27.55
N GLN A 156 -51.63 35.21 -27.19
CA GLN A 156 -52.21 34.88 -25.88
C GLN A 156 -51.24 35.23 -24.75
N LEU A 157 -49.97 34.83 -24.86
CA LEU A 157 -48.95 35.10 -23.83
C LEU A 157 -48.72 36.61 -23.66
N LEU A 158 -48.69 37.38 -24.74
CA LEU A 158 -48.59 38.84 -24.69
C LEU A 158 -49.83 39.48 -24.04
N ALA A 159 -51.04 38.99 -24.32
CA ALA A 159 -52.27 39.49 -23.70
C ALA A 159 -52.30 39.22 -22.18
N LEU A 160 -51.81 38.06 -21.75
CA LEU A 160 -51.67 37.71 -20.33
C LEU A 160 -50.58 38.53 -19.64
N ALA A 161 -49.44 38.75 -20.30
CA ALA A 161 -48.39 39.63 -19.81
C ALA A 161 -48.88 41.09 -19.70
N ASP A 162 -49.61 41.60 -20.70
CA ASP A 162 -50.28 42.91 -20.68
C ASP A 162 -51.34 43.00 -19.54
N ALA A 163 -51.89 41.87 -19.09
CA ALA A 163 -52.76 41.79 -17.92
C ALA A 163 -52.02 41.83 -16.59
N GLY A 164 -50.68 41.67 -16.58
CA GLY A 164 -49.82 41.75 -15.40
C GLY A 164 -49.27 40.41 -14.92
N VAL A 165 -49.44 39.33 -15.69
CA VAL A 165 -48.79 38.04 -15.42
C VAL A 165 -47.28 38.19 -15.61
N SER A 166 -46.52 37.85 -14.59
CA SER A 166 -45.06 37.99 -14.53
C SER A 166 -44.31 36.75 -15.01
N GLY A 167 -45.02 35.65 -15.31
CA GLY A 167 -44.41 34.46 -15.89
C GLY A 167 -45.37 33.30 -16.04
N PHE A 168 -44.89 32.26 -16.71
CA PHE A 168 -45.69 31.11 -17.13
C PHE A 168 -44.97 29.81 -16.79
N ARG A 169 -45.68 28.87 -16.16
CA ARG A 169 -45.23 27.49 -16.03
C ARG A 169 -45.87 26.68 -17.14
N PHE A 170 -45.07 25.92 -17.88
CA PHE A 170 -45.54 25.10 -18.99
C PHE A 170 -45.46 23.62 -18.62
N ASP A 171 -46.60 22.94 -18.73
CA ASP A 171 -46.68 21.49 -18.63
C ASP A 171 -46.10 20.80 -19.88
N SER A 172 -45.59 19.57 -19.73
CA SER A 172 -45.14 18.72 -20.84
C SER A 172 -44.20 19.39 -21.87
N PRO A 173 -43.16 20.14 -21.46
CA PRO A 173 -42.36 20.97 -22.36
C PRO A 173 -41.62 20.18 -23.45
N HIS A 174 -41.30 18.91 -23.20
CA HIS A 174 -40.65 17.99 -24.15
C HIS A 174 -41.48 17.71 -25.42
N ARG A 175 -42.80 17.88 -25.37
CA ARG A 175 -43.70 17.67 -26.52
C ARG A 175 -43.64 18.82 -27.54
N VAL A 176 -42.96 19.91 -27.19
CA VAL A 176 -42.82 21.10 -28.04
C VAL A 176 -41.33 21.30 -28.37
N PRO A 177 -40.96 21.49 -29.66
CA PRO A 177 -39.56 21.66 -30.04
C PRO A 177 -38.87 22.85 -29.34
N ALA A 178 -37.61 22.71 -28.95
CA ALA A 178 -36.84 23.77 -28.27
C ALA A 178 -36.78 25.10 -29.05
N ALA A 179 -36.77 25.05 -30.39
CA ALA A 179 -36.80 26.24 -31.22
C ALA A 179 -38.12 27.03 -31.10
N VAL A 180 -39.24 26.34 -30.88
CA VAL A 180 -40.55 26.96 -30.67
C VAL A 180 -40.57 27.69 -29.33
N TRP A 181 -40.06 27.05 -28.26
CA TRP A 181 -39.92 27.70 -26.96
C TRP A 181 -39.09 28.98 -27.02
N ARG A 182 -37.96 28.94 -27.74
CA ARG A 182 -37.11 30.12 -27.95
C ARG A 182 -37.86 31.23 -28.67
N GLN A 183 -38.58 30.91 -29.75
CA GLN A 183 -39.38 31.88 -30.50
C GLN A 183 -40.46 32.54 -29.64
N LEU A 184 -41.21 31.75 -28.86
CA LEU A 184 -42.23 32.27 -27.95
C LEU A 184 -41.62 33.14 -26.85
N GLY A 185 -40.52 32.70 -26.25
CA GLY A 185 -39.80 33.43 -25.22
C GLY A 185 -39.26 34.77 -25.72
N ASP A 186 -38.57 34.75 -26.87
CA ASP A 186 -38.00 35.95 -27.50
C ASP A 186 -39.10 36.96 -27.85
N ALA A 187 -40.21 36.50 -28.43
CA ALA A 187 -41.32 37.36 -28.82
C ALA A 187 -42.01 38.03 -27.61
N VAL A 188 -42.21 37.28 -26.51
CA VAL A 188 -42.82 37.83 -25.30
C VAL A 188 -41.86 38.79 -24.59
N ARG A 189 -40.59 38.40 -24.43
CA ARG A 189 -39.58 39.23 -23.75
C ARG A 189 -39.19 40.47 -24.51
N ALA A 190 -39.34 40.50 -25.83
CA ALA A 190 -39.15 41.71 -26.62
C ALA A 190 -40.09 42.85 -26.20
N LYS A 191 -41.29 42.52 -25.69
CA LYS A 191 -42.26 43.49 -25.16
C LYS A 191 -42.23 43.59 -23.63
N HIS A 192 -42.04 42.45 -22.94
CA HIS A 192 -42.08 42.32 -21.48
C HIS A 192 -40.83 41.57 -20.98
N PRO A 193 -39.66 42.23 -20.87
CA PRO A 193 -38.39 41.58 -20.57
C PRO A 193 -38.32 40.94 -19.17
N GLU A 194 -39.20 41.34 -18.26
CA GLU A 194 -39.34 40.80 -16.91
C GLU A 194 -40.08 39.46 -16.85
N VAL A 195 -40.82 39.09 -17.90
CA VAL A 195 -41.61 37.85 -17.93
C VAL A 195 -40.69 36.63 -17.91
N ARG A 196 -41.07 35.62 -17.13
CA ARG A 196 -40.30 34.38 -16.94
C ARG A 196 -41.01 33.14 -17.45
N PHE A 197 -40.25 32.23 -18.05
CA PHE A 197 -40.73 30.97 -18.62
C PHE A 197 -40.18 29.83 -17.78
N LEU A 198 -41.07 29.01 -17.22
CA LEU A 198 -40.75 27.90 -16.33
C LEU A 198 -41.20 26.59 -16.98
N ALA A 199 -40.35 25.56 -17.00
CA ALA A 199 -40.67 24.27 -17.59
C ALA A 199 -40.94 23.20 -16.52
N ALA A 200 -42.09 22.54 -16.57
CA ALA A 200 -42.41 21.39 -15.73
C ALA A 200 -41.67 20.15 -16.22
N THR A 201 -40.56 19.83 -15.56
CA THR A 201 -39.64 18.74 -15.93
C THR A 201 -39.71 17.43 -15.13
N PRO A 202 -40.43 17.31 -13.99
CA PRO A 202 -40.56 16.02 -13.32
C PRO A 202 -41.18 14.93 -14.19
N GLY A 203 -40.64 13.71 -14.11
CA GLY A 203 -41.14 12.53 -14.84
C GLY A 203 -40.66 12.40 -16.29
N LEU A 204 -39.94 13.39 -16.83
CA LEU A 204 -39.39 13.34 -18.18
C LEU A 204 -38.24 12.34 -18.30
N ALA A 205 -38.09 11.71 -19.48
CA ALA A 205 -36.93 10.87 -19.73
C ALA A 205 -35.66 11.72 -19.88
N ARG A 206 -34.49 11.13 -19.61
CA ARG A 206 -33.20 11.83 -19.70
C ARG A 206 -32.92 12.42 -21.08
N GLY A 207 -33.33 11.72 -22.15
CA GLY A 207 -33.20 12.21 -23.53
C GLY A 207 -34.03 13.47 -23.79
N ASP A 208 -35.25 13.52 -23.25
CA ASP A 208 -36.16 14.66 -23.38
C ASP A 208 -35.61 15.90 -22.67
N LEU A 209 -35.03 15.72 -21.48
CA LEU A 209 -34.39 16.81 -20.74
C LEU A 209 -33.23 17.43 -21.53
N LEU A 210 -32.38 16.60 -22.16
CA LEU A 210 -31.29 17.08 -23.01
C LEU A 210 -31.82 17.88 -24.22
N GLY A 211 -32.96 17.48 -24.78
CA GLY A 211 -33.61 18.18 -25.88
C GLY A 211 -34.11 19.59 -25.55
N LEU A 212 -34.29 19.93 -24.27
CA LEU A 212 -34.72 21.26 -23.83
C LEU A 212 -33.55 22.25 -23.63
N ALA A 213 -32.31 21.79 -23.71
CA ALA A 213 -31.15 22.67 -23.56
C ALA A 213 -31.18 23.78 -24.64
N GLY A 214 -31.07 25.04 -24.20
CA GLY A 214 -31.14 26.20 -25.10
C GLY A 214 -32.56 26.58 -25.55
N ALA A 215 -33.61 26.01 -24.96
CA ALA A 215 -35.00 26.39 -25.21
C ALA A 215 -35.40 27.78 -24.63
N GLY A 216 -34.56 28.36 -23.75
CA GLY A 216 -34.77 29.71 -23.21
C GLY A 216 -35.66 29.79 -21.96
N PHE A 217 -35.81 28.69 -21.22
CA PHE A 217 -36.49 28.68 -19.92
C PHE A 217 -35.59 29.31 -18.83
N ASP A 218 -36.17 30.13 -17.94
CA ASP A 218 -35.43 30.70 -16.80
C ASP A 218 -35.28 29.69 -15.66
N SER A 219 -36.27 28.80 -15.52
CA SER A 219 -36.31 27.79 -14.47
C SER A 219 -36.96 26.50 -14.93
N VAL A 220 -36.59 25.42 -14.25
CA VAL A 220 -37.11 24.07 -14.45
C VAL A 220 -37.42 23.46 -13.08
N PHE A 221 -38.23 22.41 -13.02
CA PHE A 221 -38.67 21.82 -11.75
C PHE A 221 -37.97 20.49 -11.46
N SER A 222 -37.30 20.38 -10.31
CA SER A 222 -36.58 19.16 -9.90
C SER A 222 -37.49 18.06 -9.38
N SER A 223 -37.00 16.82 -9.36
CA SER A 223 -37.75 15.67 -8.83
C SER A 223 -37.51 15.43 -7.34
N VAL A 224 -37.02 16.44 -6.59
CA VAL A 224 -36.62 16.29 -5.17
C VAL A 224 -37.73 15.71 -4.27
N ARG A 225 -39.01 15.93 -4.60
CA ARG A 225 -40.18 15.35 -3.93
C ARG A 225 -40.11 13.82 -3.81
N TRP A 226 -39.55 13.15 -4.81
CA TRP A 226 -39.46 11.70 -4.86
C TRP A 226 -38.07 11.18 -4.47
N TRP A 227 -37.18 12.07 -4.00
CA TRP A 227 -35.87 11.68 -3.51
C TRP A 227 -35.97 11.09 -2.09
N ASP A 228 -35.39 9.91 -1.92
CA ASP A 228 -35.32 9.17 -0.66
C ASP A 228 -34.17 9.65 0.25
N PHE A 229 -33.45 10.71 -0.16
CA PHE A 229 -32.25 11.24 0.50
C PHE A 229 -31.07 10.24 0.54
N ARG A 230 -31.12 9.17 -0.27
CA ARG A 230 -30.10 8.13 -0.33
C ARG A 230 -29.61 7.86 -1.75
N ALA A 231 -30.44 8.04 -2.76
CA ALA A 231 -30.10 7.78 -4.15
C ALA A 231 -29.21 8.88 -4.75
N SER A 232 -28.30 8.51 -5.65
CA SER A 232 -27.36 9.45 -6.30
C SER A 232 -27.98 10.32 -7.38
N TRP A 233 -29.11 9.89 -7.97
CA TRP A 233 -29.69 10.51 -9.16
C TRP A 233 -30.05 12.00 -8.97
N MET A 234 -30.30 12.45 -7.74
CA MET A 234 -30.72 13.83 -7.47
C MET A 234 -29.63 14.84 -7.89
N VAL A 235 -28.35 14.55 -7.62
CA VAL A 235 -27.27 15.45 -8.02
C VAL A 235 -27.06 15.44 -9.54
N GLU A 236 -27.19 14.27 -10.18
CA GLU A 236 -27.11 14.16 -11.64
C GLU A 236 -28.25 14.92 -12.32
N GLU A 237 -29.46 14.82 -11.78
CA GLU A 237 -30.62 15.56 -12.24
C GLU A 237 -30.41 17.07 -12.04
N HIS A 238 -29.94 17.51 -10.87
CA HIS A 238 -29.65 18.92 -10.61
C HIS A 238 -28.70 19.50 -11.66
N ALA A 239 -27.60 18.79 -11.96
CA ALA A 239 -26.64 19.20 -12.98
C ALA A 239 -27.24 19.20 -14.41
N ALA A 240 -28.12 18.27 -14.73
CA ALA A 240 -28.81 18.23 -16.03
C ALA A 240 -29.81 19.39 -16.17
N LEU A 241 -30.60 19.65 -15.13
CA LEU A 241 -31.59 20.71 -15.06
C LEU A 241 -30.94 22.10 -15.11
N ALA A 242 -29.83 22.30 -14.39
CA ALA A 242 -29.10 23.56 -14.36
C ALA A 242 -28.57 24.01 -15.75
N ARG A 243 -28.47 23.10 -16.72
CA ARG A 243 -28.12 23.42 -18.13
C ARG A 243 -29.30 23.98 -18.93
N ILE A 244 -30.52 23.75 -18.46
CA ILE A 244 -31.77 24.19 -19.11
C ILE A 244 -32.22 25.52 -18.49
N GLY A 245 -32.26 25.59 -17.15
CA GLY A 245 -32.67 26.75 -16.36
C GLY A 245 -32.43 26.51 -14.87
N ALA A 246 -32.72 27.50 -14.02
CA ALA A 246 -32.56 27.37 -12.58
C ALA A 246 -33.50 26.29 -11.97
N PRO A 247 -32.97 25.22 -11.34
CA PRO A 247 -33.81 24.16 -10.77
C PRO A 247 -34.62 24.65 -9.55
N ILE A 248 -35.94 24.49 -9.61
CA ILE A 248 -36.89 24.77 -8.54
C ILE A 248 -37.22 23.45 -7.83
N ALA A 249 -37.00 23.42 -6.53
CA ALA A 249 -37.33 22.30 -5.65
C ALA A 249 -38.76 22.41 -5.10
N PHE A 250 -39.41 21.30 -4.77
CA PHE A 250 -40.72 21.33 -4.13
C PHE A 250 -40.94 20.14 -3.20
N PRO A 251 -41.60 20.34 -2.04
CA PRO A 251 -41.83 19.27 -1.08
C PRO A 251 -43.07 18.42 -1.41
N GLU A 252 -43.92 18.88 -2.33
CA GLU A 252 -45.10 18.20 -2.88
C GLU A 252 -45.34 18.62 -4.34
N ALA A 253 -45.78 17.69 -5.18
CA ALA A 253 -46.15 18.01 -6.55
C ALA A 253 -47.44 18.86 -6.57
N PRO A 254 -47.58 19.83 -7.51
CA PRO A 254 -48.79 20.65 -7.63
C PRO A 254 -50.08 19.85 -7.83
N TYR A 255 -49.97 18.70 -8.50
CA TYR A 255 -51.05 17.76 -8.76
C TYR A 255 -50.57 16.34 -8.39
N GLY A 256 -51.42 15.56 -7.71
CA GLY A 256 -51.09 14.19 -7.29
C GLY A 256 -51.21 13.92 -5.78
N THR A 257 -50.56 12.84 -5.32
CA THR A 257 -50.61 12.40 -3.91
C THR A 257 -49.84 13.35 -3.00
N ARG A 258 -50.44 13.67 -1.83
CA ARG A 258 -49.80 14.46 -0.78
C ARG A 258 -48.73 13.62 -0.08
N LEU A 259 -47.72 14.27 0.51
CA LEU A 259 -46.65 13.59 1.24
C LEU A 259 -47.19 12.75 2.41
N ALA A 260 -48.27 13.21 3.05
CA ALA A 260 -48.95 12.45 4.11
C ALA A 260 -49.50 11.10 3.62
N ALA A 261 -49.90 10.97 2.35
CA ALA A 261 -50.44 9.73 1.79
C ALA A 261 -49.34 8.68 1.58
N ASP A 262 -48.12 9.10 1.22
CA ASP A 262 -46.98 8.20 1.00
C ASP A 262 -46.49 7.54 2.31
N LEU A 263 -46.85 8.10 3.47
CA LEU A 263 -46.47 7.60 4.79
C LEU A 263 -47.43 6.51 5.33
N GLY A 264 -48.48 6.15 4.58
CA GLY A 264 -49.46 5.11 4.95
C GLY A 264 -50.28 5.46 6.22
N ASP A 265 -50.76 4.43 6.94
CA ASP A 265 -51.43 4.55 8.25
C ASP A 265 -50.45 4.89 9.39
N ALA A 266 -49.48 5.78 9.15
CA ALA A 266 -48.65 6.30 10.23
C ALA A 266 -49.54 7.09 11.22
N HIS A 267 -49.93 6.44 12.33
CA HIS A 267 -50.85 7.00 13.33
C HIS A 267 -50.20 8.12 14.18
N ASP A 268 -48.87 8.30 14.10
CA ASP A 268 -48.12 9.29 14.87
C ASP A 268 -47.96 10.60 14.09
N ALA A 269 -48.73 11.62 14.49
CA ALA A 269 -48.68 12.97 13.94
C ALA A 269 -47.26 13.59 13.97
N ALA A 270 -46.42 13.21 14.94
CA ALA A 270 -45.05 13.73 15.05
C ALA A 270 -44.09 13.13 14.01
N ILE A 271 -44.32 11.90 13.52
CA ILE A 271 -43.55 11.32 12.41
C ILE A 271 -43.92 12.02 11.10
N VAL A 272 -45.22 12.23 10.87
CA VAL A 272 -45.71 12.94 9.68
C VAL A 272 -45.18 14.37 9.66
N GLU A 273 -45.28 15.09 10.78
CA GLU A 273 -44.73 16.45 10.87
C GLU A 273 -43.21 16.49 10.62
N ARG A 274 -42.44 15.52 11.15
CA ARG A 274 -40.99 15.40 10.86
C ARG A 274 -40.71 15.19 9.36
N ALA A 275 -41.52 14.40 8.67
CA ALA A 275 -41.38 14.20 7.23
C ALA A 275 -41.61 15.50 6.46
N TYR A 276 -42.65 16.26 6.82
CA TYR A 276 -42.93 17.55 6.21
C TYR A 276 -41.82 18.58 6.51
N ARG A 277 -41.33 18.64 7.75
CA ARG A 277 -40.18 19.49 8.12
C ARG A 277 -38.92 19.14 7.31
N ARG A 278 -38.62 17.85 7.12
CA ARG A 278 -37.49 17.40 6.29
C ARG A 278 -37.65 17.84 4.85
N ALA A 279 -38.83 17.58 4.26
CA ALA A 279 -39.13 17.94 2.87
C ALA A 279 -39.03 19.45 2.64
N LEU A 280 -39.51 20.27 3.60
CA LEU A 280 -39.39 21.73 3.59
C LEU A 280 -37.92 22.17 3.51
N PHE A 281 -37.09 21.80 4.50
CA PHE A 281 -35.72 22.28 4.57
C PHE A 281 -34.81 21.66 3.49
N ALA A 282 -35.07 20.42 3.08
CA ALA A 282 -34.35 19.83 1.96
C ALA A 282 -34.64 20.58 0.66
N SER A 283 -35.92 20.83 0.34
CA SER A 283 -36.31 21.56 -0.87
C SER A 283 -35.72 22.98 -0.89
N ALA A 284 -35.80 23.69 0.24
CA ALA A 284 -35.23 25.03 0.37
C ALA A 284 -33.70 25.07 0.21
N ALA A 285 -32.99 23.99 0.57
CA ALA A 285 -31.53 23.95 0.52
C ALA A 285 -30.96 23.46 -0.82
N THR A 286 -31.67 22.58 -1.53
CA THR A 286 -31.15 21.93 -2.74
C THR A 286 -31.56 22.61 -4.05
N GLY A 287 -32.66 23.39 -4.06
CA GLY A 287 -33.10 24.15 -5.24
C GLY A 287 -32.49 25.55 -5.33
N THR A 288 -32.38 26.12 -6.53
CA THR A 288 -32.10 27.56 -6.73
C THR A 288 -33.30 28.39 -6.28
N GLY A 289 -34.51 27.93 -6.60
CA GLY A 289 -35.75 28.39 -5.99
C GLY A 289 -36.52 27.21 -5.39
N TRP A 290 -37.65 27.49 -4.75
CA TRP A 290 -38.54 26.42 -4.32
C TRP A 290 -40.02 26.81 -4.44
N MET A 291 -40.87 25.80 -4.59
CA MET A 291 -42.32 25.94 -4.70
C MET A 291 -43.01 25.10 -3.63
N MET A 292 -44.05 25.66 -3.01
CA MET A 292 -44.89 24.96 -2.04
C MET A 292 -46.37 24.99 -2.48
N PRO A 293 -47.02 23.84 -2.64
CA PRO A 293 -48.46 23.78 -2.85
C PRO A 293 -49.27 24.14 -1.61
N MET A 294 -50.39 24.83 -1.80
CA MET A 294 -51.31 25.20 -0.72
C MET A 294 -51.76 23.99 0.11
N GLY A 295 -51.85 24.19 1.43
CA GLY A 295 -52.24 23.16 2.39
C GLY A 295 -51.10 22.27 2.88
N PHE A 296 -49.88 22.43 2.33
CA PHE A 296 -48.70 21.73 2.82
C PHE A 296 -48.37 22.15 4.26
N GLU A 297 -48.51 23.44 4.55
CA GLU A 297 -48.27 24.01 5.87
C GLU A 297 -49.17 23.44 6.97
N TYR A 298 -50.31 22.85 6.57
CA TYR A 298 -51.32 22.28 7.45
C TYR A 298 -51.33 20.74 7.48
N GLY A 299 -50.49 20.10 6.67
CA GLY A 299 -50.44 18.64 6.57
C GLY A 299 -51.68 18.01 5.94
N ILE A 300 -52.32 18.69 4.98
CA ILE A 300 -53.51 18.19 4.29
C ILE A 300 -53.14 16.92 3.49
N ALA A 301 -53.90 15.84 3.71
CA ALA A 301 -53.65 14.53 3.09
C ALA A 301 -54.45 14.30 1.79
N GLU A 302 -55.48 15.11 1.53
CA GLU A 302 -56.32 14.98 0.35
C GLU A 302 -55.53 15.32 -0.93
N PRO A 303 -55.50 14.44 -1.95
CA PRO A 303 -54.78 14.67 -3.19
C PRO A 303 -55.25 15.92 -3.93
N MET A 304 -54.31 16.66 -4.55
CA MET A 304 -54.68 17.74 -5.46
C MET A 304 -55.00 17.15 -6.84
N SER A 305 -56.26 17.27 -7.26
CA SER A 305 -56.80 16.62 -8.47
C SER A 305 -57.03 17.63 -9.59
N GLN A 306 -56.71 17.23 -10.82
CA GLN A 306 -56.93 18.05 -12.01
C GLN A 306 -58.39 18.12 -12.47
N THR A 307 -59.27 17.25 -11.94
CA THR A 307 -60.69 17.15 -12.32
C THR A 307 -61.65 17.39 -11.15
N ARG A 308 -61.16 17.41 -9.91
CA ARG A 308 -61.98 17.50 -8.70
C ARG A 308 -61.40 18.50 -7.71
N GLY A 309 -62.26 19.19 -6.98
CA GLY A 309 -61.89 20.09 -5.89
C GLY A 309 -63.11 20.84 -5.36
N ASP A 310 -63.09 21.14 -4.06
CA ASP A 310 -64.15 21.88 -3.36
C ASP A 310 -63.50 22.87 -2.38
N ALA A 311 -63.76 24.17 -2.58
CA ALA A 311 -63.18 25.24 -1.77
C ALA A 311 -63.67 25.23 -0.30
N ALA A 312 -64.92 24.84 -0.06
CA ALA A 312 -65.47 24.77 1.30
C ALA A 312 -64.88 23.58 2.06
N GLN A 313 -64.74 22.43 1.41
CA GLN A 313 -64.07 21.26 1.98
C GLN A 313 -62.60 21.56 2.31
N PHE A 314 -61.88 22.24 1.41
CA PHE A 314 -60.50 22.64 1.64
C PHE A 314 -60.35 23.62 2.81
N ALA A 315 -61.26 24.59 2.93
CA ALA A 315 -61.28 25.53 4.05
C ALA A 315 -61.50 24.80 5.39
N LEU A 316 -62.40 23.81 5.43
CA LEU A 316 -62.63 22.97 6.62
C LEU A 316 -61.40 22.11 6.97
N ALA A 317 -60.74 21.52 5.96
CA ALA A 317 -59.51 20.76 6.13
C ALA A 317 -58.36 21.65 6.67
N SER A 318 -58.29 22.90 6.23
CA SER A 318 -57.30 23.87 6.71
C SER A 318 -57.55 24.28 8.17
N GLN A 319 -58.81 24.40 8.61
CA GLN A 319 -59.15 24.69 10.01
C GLN A 319 -58.86 23.52 10.95
N SER A 320 -59.06 22.29 10.47
CA SER A 320 -58.81 21.03 11.20
C SER A 320 -57.37 20.51 11.07
N LYS A 321 -56.43 21.37 10.62
CA LYS A 321 -55.02 21.08 10.34
C LYS A 321 -54.37 20.06 11.28
N ARG A 322 -53.55 19.17 10.73
CA ARG A 322 -52.81 18.14 11.50
C ARG A 322 -51.66 18.73 12.32
N PHE A 323 -51.02 19.75 11.78
CA PHE A 323 -49.97 20.56 12.39
C PHE A 323 -49.92 21.91 11.66
N ASP A 324 -49.06 22.82 12.12
CA ASP A 324 -48.87 24.13 11.49
C ASP A 324 -47.38 24.43 11.32
N LEU A 325 -46.92 24.48 10.08
CA LEU A 325 -45.52 24.76 9.73
C LEU A 325 -45.28 26.22 9.35
N SER A 326 -46.25 27.12 9.51
CA SER A 326 -46.18 28.52 9.05
C SER A 326 -44.91 29.23 9.53
N GLU A 327 -44.57 29.17 10.82
CA GLU A 327 -43.35 29.79 11.35
C GLU A 327 -42.07 29.20 10.76
N ARG A 328 -42.04 27.89 10.53
CA ARG A 328 -40.87 27.20 9.97
C ARG A 328 -40.69 27.51 8.49
N ILE A 329 -41.79 27.66 7.76
CA ILE A 329 -41.80 28.10 6.36
C ILE A 329 -41.26 29.54 6.27
N SER A 330 -41.77 30.44 7.11
CA SER A 330 -41.24 31.81 7.19
C SER A 330 -39.75 31.83 7.53
N HIS A 331 -39.30 30.98 8.46
CA HIS A 331 -37.88 30.84 8.79
C HIS A 331 -37.05 30.31 7.61
N ALA A 332 -37.51 29.26 6.91
CA ALA A 332 -36.83 28.74 5.74
C ALA A 332 -36.72 29.79 4.62
N ASN A 333 -37.80 30.55 4.36
CA ASN A 333 -37.81 31.64 3.39
C ASN A 333 -36.87 32.78 3.77
N GLN A 334 -36.71 33.10 5.05
CA GLN A 334 -35.72 34.07 5.54
C GLN A 334 -34.28 33.58 5.43
N LEU A 335 -34.03 32.28 5.66
CA LEU A 335 -32.71 31.68 5.56
C LEU A 335 -32.22 31.66 4.10
N VAL A 336 -33.09 31.24 3.19
CA VAL A 336 -32.83 31.25 1.74
C VAL A 336 -32.54 32.67 1.29
N SER A 337 -33.41 33.64 1.59
CA SER A 337 -33.26 35.02 1.12
C SER A 337 -31.96 35.71 1.55
N LYS A 338 -31.42 35.35 2.72
CA LYS A 338 -30.16 35.89 3.26
C LYS A 338 -28.91 35.16 2.75
N THR A 339 -29.05 33.99 2.11
CA THR A 339 -27.91 33.14 1.74
C THR A 339 -27.72 33.13 0.22
N LYS A 340 -26.85 34.03 -0.28
CA LYS A 340 -26.59 34.20 -1.71
C LYS A 340 -26.23 32.89 -2.42
N THR A 341 -25.44 32.02 -1.77
CA THR A 341 -25.02 30.71 -2.29
C THR A 341 -26.18 29.76 -2.58
N LEU A 342 -27.33 29.92 -1.91
CA LEU A 342 -28.54 29.12 -2.19
C LEU A 342 -29.35 29.64 -3.39
N HIS A 343 -29.08 30.87 -3.87
CA HIS A 343 -29.72 31.46 -5.05
C HIS A 343 -28.93 31.21 -6.34
N SER A 344 -27.82 30.49 -6.28
CA SER A 344 -26.99 30.18 -7.44
C SER A 344 -27.48 28.93 -8.16
N ASN A 345 -27.19 28.85 -9.46
CA ASN A 345 -27.21 27.60 -10.22
C ASN A 345 -25.84 26.88 -10.13
N GLY A 346 -25.11 27.11 -9.02
CA GLY A 346 -23.78 26.57 -8.83
C GLY A 346 -23.78 25.07 -8.60
N GLU A 347 -22.59 24.50 -8.56
CA GLU A 347 -22.42 23.06 -8.42
C GLU A 347 -23.02 22.55 -7.10
N LEU A 348 -23.82 21.48 -7.19
CA LEU A 348 -24.24 20.65 -6.06
C LEU A 348 -23.50 19.32 -6.14
N ARG A 349 -22.77 18.94 -5.08
CA ARG A 349 -21.94 17.73 -5.07
C ARG A 349 -22.26 16.83 -3.88
N PRO A 350 -22.37 15.51 -4.04
CA PRO A 350 -22.50 14.61 -2.91
C PRO A 350 -21.15 14.42 -2.23
N LEU A 351 -21.14 14.53 -0.92
CA LEU A 351 -19.99 14.21 -0.07
C LEU A 351 -20.17 12.86 0.65
N SER A 352 -21.40 12.37 0.75
CA SER A 352 -21.73 11.01 1.20
C SER A 352 -22.14 10.13 0.01
N GLY A 353 -21.72 8.86 0.00
CA GLY A 353 -22.15 7.90 -1.02
C GLY A 353 -23.62 7.44 -0.86
N PRO A 354 -24.19 6.77 -1.87
CA PRO A 354 -25.53 6.22 -1.80
C PRO A 354 -25.71 5.27 -0.61
N GLY A 355 -26.85 5.34 0.07
CA GLY A 355 -27.14 4.50 1.23
C GLY A 355 -26.42 4.87 2.54
N ALA A 356 -25.59 5.94 2.56
CA ALA A 356 -24.99 6.44 3.80
C ALA A 356 -26.06 6.77 4.86
N PRO A 357 -25.74 6.69 6.17
CA PRO A 357 -26.71 6.98 7.23
C PRO A 357 -27.30 8.40 7.19
N ALA A 358 -26.56 9.37 6.68
CA ALA A 358 -27.02 10.74 6.41
C ALA A 358 -26.56 11.17 5.01
N ALA A 359 -27.40 11.93 4.32
CA ALA A 359 -27.05 12.57 3.06
C ALA A 359 -26.26 13.84 3.37
N VAL A 360 -25.03 13.93 2.86
CA VAL A 360 -24.17 15.12 2.99
C VAL A 360 -23.88 15.64 1.60
N LEU A 361 -24.30 16.86 1.32
CA LEU A 361 -24.09 17.55 0.04
C LEU A 361 -23.31 18.85 0.28
N LEU A 362 -22.60 19.31 -0.74
CA LEU A 362 -21.91 20.60 -0.75
C LEU A 362 -22.36 21.41 -1.97
N ARG A 363 -22.70 22.67 -1.75
CA ARG A 363 -23.20 23.58 -2.78
C ARG A 363 -22.36 24.84 -2.88
N ALA A 364 -21.93 25.20 -4.09
CA ALA A 364 -21.22 26.46 -4.37
C ALA A 364 -22.11 27.51 -5.02
N ASP A 365 -21.63 28.76 -5.06
CA ASP A 365 -22.21 29.82 -5.88
C ASP A 365 -21.67 29.83 -7.33
N THR A 366 -20.59 29.08 -7.58
CA THR A 366 -19.95 28.90 -8.89
C THR A 366 -20.27 27.54 -9.51
N ALA A 367 -20.08 27.42 -10.82
CA ALA A 367 -20.26 26.16 -11.55
C ALA A 367 -19.21 25.08 -11.22
N ASP A 368 -18.11 25.45 -10.57
CA ASP A 368 -17.07 24.54 -10.06
C ASP A 368 -16.72 24.92 -8.62
N LEU A 369 -16.88 23.97 -7.70
CA LEU A 369 -16.55 24.14 -6.28
C LEU A 369 -15.08 24.54 -6.01
N ARG A 370 -14.15 24.30 -6.94
CA ARG A 370 -12.73 24.67 -6.78
C ARG A 370 -12.47 26.18 -6.87
N ASP A 371 -13.35 26.90 -7.55
CA ASP A 371 -13.23 28.35 -7.74
C ASP A 371 -14.05 29.15 -6.72
N ALA A 372 -14.86 28.45 -5.91
CA ALA A 372 -15.69 29.07 -4.89
C ALA A 372 -14.86 29.49 -3.66
N GLY A 373 -15.09 30.72 -3.19
CA GLY A 373 -14.57 31.18 -1.89
C GLY A 373 -15.42 30.70 -0.71
N GLU A 374 -16.68 30.35 -0.96
CA GLU A 374 -17.66 29.92 0.04
C GLU A 374 -18.55 28.79 -0.53
N ALA A 375 -18.99 27.87 0.33
CA ALA A 375 -19.93 26.81 -0.02
C ALA A 375 -20.92 26.55 1.13
N ILE A 376 -22.06 25.91 0.86
CA ILE A 376 -23.03 25.45 1.86
C ILE A 376 -22.99 23.93 1.96
N LEU A 377 -22.63 23.42 3.14
CA LEU A 377 -22.74 22.02 3.50
C LEU A 377 -24.17 21.72 3.98
N ILE A 378 -24.83 20.78 3.33
CA ILE A 378 -26.21 20.35 3.61
C ILE A 378 -26.14 18.93 4.19
N ALA A 379 -26.56 18.74 5.44
CA ALA A 379 -26.59 17.44 6.09
C ALA A 379 -28.03 17.04 6.43
N ILE A 380 -28.50 15.93 5.88
CA ILE A 380 -29.91 15.48 5.93
C ILE A 380 -29.98 14.09 6.58
N ASN A 381 -30.87 13.93 7.56
CA ASN A 381 -31.20 12.63 8.13
C ASN A 381 -32.38 11.97 7.37
N PRO A 382 -32.16 10.87 6.61
CA PRO A 382 -33.21 10.10 5.95
C PRO A 382 -34.12 9.32 6.91
N GLU A 383 -33.74 9.15 8.17
CA GLU A 383 -34.54 8.41 9.16
C GLU A 383 -35.51 9.32 9.91
N LEU A 384 -36.81 8.97 9.89
CA LEU A 384 -37.84 9.74 10.61
C LEU A 384 -38.03 9.29 12.07
N GLY A 385 -37.55 8.09 12.42
CA GLY A 385 -37.68 7.52 13.77
C GLY A 385 -36.44 7.68 14.66
N ALA A 386 -35.25 7.82 14.06
CA ALA A 386 -33.97 7.73 14.80
C ALA A 386 -32.99 8.87 14.46
N PRO A 387 -32.19 9.33 15.43
CA PRO A 387 -31.09 10.25 15.16
C PRO A 387 -29.93 9.54 14.44
N VAL A 388 -29.14 10.29 13.66
CA VAL A 388 -27.96 9.79 12.94
C VAL A 388 -26.73 10.59 13.33
N ARG A 389 -25.63 9.88 13.62
CA ARG A 389 -24.32 10.50 13.86
C ARG A 389 -23.60 10.74 12.52
N VAL A 390 -23.19 11.98 12.31
CA VAL A 390 -22.41 12.43 11.14
C VAL A 390 -20.97 12.62 11.57
N ASP A 391 -20.06 11.91 10.89
CA ASP A 391 -18.62 12.00 11.13
C ASP A 391 -17.93 12.68 9.94
N PRO A 392 -17.42 13.92 10.09
CA PRO A 392 -16.73 14.65 9.04
C PRO A 392 -15.52 13.92 8.45
N ALA A 393 -14.84 13.05 9.21
CA ALA A 393 -13.72 12.27 8.71
C ALA A 393 -14.10 11.37 7.52
N ARG A 394 -15.38 11.01 7.38
CA ARG A 394 -15.88 10.17 6.28
C ARG A 394 -16.03 10.89 4.95
N PHE A 395 -16.03 12.23 4.95
CA PHE A 395 -16.32 12.99 3.74
C PHE A 395 -15.41 14.21 3.49
N LEU A 396 -14.73 14.75 4.51
CA LEU A 396 -13.86 15.92 4.34
C LEU A 396 -12.69 15.69 3.39
N ALA A 397 -12.16 14.46 3.30
CA ALA A 397 -11.08 14.13 2.36
C ALA A 397 -11.48 14.28 0.88
N GLY A 398 -12.78 14.25 0.57
CA GLY A 398 -13.33 14.38 -0.79
C GLY A 398 -13.89 15.77 -1.10
N VAL A 399 -13.71 16.76 -0.21
CA VAL A 399 -14.27 18.11 -0.39
C VAL A 399 -13.42 18.92 -1.38
N PRO A 400 -13.94 19.30 -2.56
CA PRO A 400 -13.26 20.21 -3.48
C PRO A 400 -13.14 21.62 -2.89
N GLY A 401 -12.19 22.44 -3.37
CA GLY A 401 -12.12 23.87 -3.03
C GLY A 401 -11.58 24.21 -1.63
N ASN A 402 -10.92 23.26 -0.94
CA ASN A 402 -10.29 23.46 0.37
C ASN A 402 -11.25 23.92 1.50
N PHE A 403 -12.55 23.60 1.42
CA PHE A 403 -13.50 23.89 2.50
C PHE A 403 -13.31 22.94 3.69
N THR A 404 -12.53 23.37 4.67
CA THR A 404 -12.28 22.59 5.90
C THR A 404 -12.80 23.26 7.16
N ARG A 405 -13.27 24.51 7.04
CA ARG A 405 -13.86 25.30 8.13
C ARG A 405 -15.31 25.59 7.84
N PHE A 406 -16.17 25.31 8.80
CA PHE A 406 -17.62 25.45 8.68
C PHE A 406 -18.21 26.17 9.90
N VAL A 407 -19.33 26.87 9.70
CA VAL A 407 -20.13 27.49 10.75
C VAL A 407 -21.62 27.22 10.46
N PRO A 408 -22.46 26.84 11.46
CA PRO A 408 -23.90 26.66 11.23
C PRO A 408 -24.53 27.94 10.67
N LEU A 409 -25.41 27.80 9.68
CA LEU A 409 -25.98 28.94 8.95
C LEU A 409 -26.95 29.77 9.81
N ASP A 410 -27.50 29.16 10.87
CA ASP A 410 -28.35 29.75 11.89
C ASP A 410 -27.56 30.29 13.11
N ALA A 411 -26.23 30.21 13.09
CA ALA A 411 -25.41 30.74 14.18
C ALA A 411 -25.47 32.28 14.23
N PRO A 412 -25.24 32.90 15.42
CA PRO A 412 -25.11 34.35 15.54
C PRO A 412 -24.01 34.88 14.61
N GLY A 413 -24.18 36.08 14.04
CA GLY A 413 -23.30 36.64 13.01
C GLY A 413 -21.81 36.83 13.39
N HIS A 414 -21.44 36.65 14.66
CA HIS A 414 -20.07 36.70 15.16
C HIS A 414 -19.38 35.32 15.27
N ALA A 415 -20.05 34.23 14.86
CA ALA A 415 -19.47 32.89 14.93
C ALA A 415 -18.38 32.70 13.85
N THR A 416 -17.19 32.28 14.28
CA THR A 416 -16.04 32.03 13.39
C THR A 416 -16.09 30.60 12.81
N PRO A 417 -15.79 30.41 11.51
CA PRO A 417 -15.66 29.08 10.93
C PRO A 417 -14.63 28.22 11.67
N ALA A 418 -14.99 26.99 11.99
CA ALA A 418 -14.14 26.04 12.71
C ALA A 418 -14.14 24.67 12.02
N THR A 419 -13.21 23.79 12.40
CA THR A 419 -13.25 22.41 11.91
C THR A 419 -14.50 21.72 12.43
N LEU A 420 -15.23 21.02 11.55
CA LEU A 420 -16.37 20.22 11.98
C LEU A 420 -15.91 19.06 12.88
N THR A 421 -16.48 18.99 14.07
CA THR A 421 -16.41 17.80 14.93
C THR A 421 -17.60 16.88 14.65
N PRO A 422 -17.53 15.58 14.97
CA PRO A 422 -18.68 14.69 14.85
C PRO A 422 -19.92 15.27 15.56
N PHE A 423 -21.07 15.23 14.89
CA PHE A 423 -22.33 15.77 15.41
C PHE A 423 -23.50 14.83 15.12
N THR A 424 -24.59 15.00 15.84
CA THR A 424 -25.80 14.18 15.70
C THR A 424 -26.91 14.98 15.04
N LEU A 425 -27.51 14.45 13.98
CA LEU A 425 -28.76 14.93 13.40
C LEU A 425 -29.94 14.23 14.08
N ALA A 426 -30.92 15.00 14.57
CA ALA A 426 -32.17 14.42 15.05
C ALA A 426 -32.92 13.72 13.90
N ALA A 427 -33.90 12.89 14.23
CA ALA A 427 -34.72 12.17 13.24
C ALA A 427 -35.40 13.16 12.28
N GLY A 428 -35.19 12.99 10.98
CA GLY A 428 -35.67 13.86 9.90
C GLY A 428 -35.02 15.25 9.83
N ALA A 429 -34.00 15.54 10.64
CA ALA A 429 -33.40 16.87 10.68
C ALA A 429 -32.54 17.17 9.44
N VAL A 430 -32.59 18.43 9.02
CA VAL A 430 -31.72 19.02 8.00
C VAL A 430 -30.91 20.13 8.67
N ARG A 431 -29.57 20.12 8.52
CA ARG A 431 -28.67 21.16 9.02
C ARG A 431 -27.82 21.73 7.91
N LEU A 432 -27.67 23.06 7.91
CA LEU A 432 -26.88 23.79 6.92
C LEU A 432 -25.67 24.44 7.60
N PHE A 433 -24.50 24.34 6.98
CA PHE A 433 -23.29 25.02 7.43
C PHE A 433 -22.66 25.80 6.29
N ARG A 434 -22.19 27.02 6.57
CA ARG A 434 -21.36 27.81 5.67
C ARG A 434 -19.91 27.37 5.77
N GLY A 435 -19.33 26.90 4.67
CA GLY A 435 -17.93 26.52 4.53
C GLY A 435 -17.10 27.62 3.86
N VAL A 436 -15.86 27.82 4.32
CA VAL A 436 -14.91 28.83 3.77
C VAL A 436 -13.64 28.14 3.26
N ALA A 437 -13.17 28.54 2.08
CA ALA A 437 -11.94 28.01 1.49
C ALA A 437 -10.70 28.51 2.26
N GLU A 438 -9.83 27.59 2.68
CA GLU A 438 -8.60 27.94 3.41
C GLU A 438 -7.47 28.36 2.48
N GLN A 439 -6.56 29.19 3.01
CA GLN A 439 -5.36 29.61 2.29
C GLN A 439 -4.41 28.43 2.11
N PRO A 440 -3.85 28.20 0.90
CA PRO A 440 -2.89 27.13 0.69
C PRO A 440 -1.60 27.41 1.48
N ILE A 441 -0.94 26.36 1.95
CA ILE A 441 0.40 26.47 2.55
C ILE A 441 1.36 26.94 1.46
N ARG A 442 1.85 28.17 1.59
CA ARG A 442 2.91 28.70 0.73
C ARG A 442 4.23 28.50 1.45
N LEU A 443 5.09 27.63 0.92
CA LEU A 443 6.47 27.53 1.39
C LEU A 443 7.15 28.89 1.17
N ALA A 444 7.84 29.40 2.18
CA ALA A 444 8.62 30.62 2.01
C ALA A 444 9.63 30.38 0.87
N PRO A 445 9.69 31.23 -0.16
CA PRO A 445 10.79 31.15 -1.11
C PRO A 445 12.11 31.24 -0.31
N PRO A 446 13.13 30.43 -0.65
CA PRO A 446 14.38 30.40 0.09
C PRO A 446 14.89 31.84 0.26
N ILE A 447 15.14 32.21 1.52
CA ILE A 447 15.42 33.59 1.92
C ILE A 447 16.66 34.09 1.17
N ASP A 448 16.44 34.96 0.20
CA ASP A 448 17.37 36.04 -0.11
C ASP A 448 16.59 37.35 -0.09
N LYS A 449 17.03 38.27 0.78
CA LYS A 449 16.41 39.56 0.97
C LYS A 449 16.35 40.32 -0.37
N ALA A 450 15.14 40.74 -0.74
CA ALA A 450 14.80 41.83 -1.65
C ALA A 450 15.20 41.70 -3.14
N THR A 451 14.18 41.64 -4.01
CA THR A 451 14.02 42.37 -5.28
C THR A 451 15.26 42.75 -6.12
N GLY A 452 16.26 41.89 -6.22
CA GLY A 452 17.43 42.06 -7.08
C GLY A 452 17.50 40.97 -8.13
N LYS A 453 17.92 41.30 -9.36
CA LYS A 453 18.17 40.36 -10.49
C LYS A 453 19.12 39.17 -10.19
N ARG A 454 19.64 39.05 -8.96
CA ARG A 454 20.47 37.94 -8.46
C ARG A 454 19.70 36.89 -7.61
N SER A 455 18.44 37.12 -7.25
CA SER A 455 17.68 36.31 -6.26
C SER A 455 17.16 34.93 -6.73
N GLY A 456 17.89 34.29 -7.63
CA GLY A 456 17.65 32.90 -8.07
C GLY A 456 18.91 32.24 -8.60
N HIS A 457 20.05 32.95 -8.60
CA HIS A 457 21.28 32.46 -9.22
C HIS A 457 21.85 31.30 -8.42
N LYS A 458 21.80 31.35 -7.08
CA LYS A 458 22.26 30.26 -6.21
C LYS A 458 21.39 29.01 -6.36
N THR A 459 20.07 29.15 -6.31
CA THR A 459 19.12 28.03 -6.45
C THR A 459 19.17 27.40 -7.85
N VAL A 460 19.42 28.20 -8.89
CA VAL A 460 19.61 27.70 -10.26
C VAL A 460 20.97 27.02 -10.41
N LEU A 461 22.05 27.55 -9.85
CA LEU A 461 23.35 26.87 -9.85
C LEU A 461 23.30 25.55 -9.06
N GLU A 462 22.58 25.52 -7.93
CA GLU A 462 22.32 24.28 -7.18
C GLU A 462 21.53 23.28 -8.02
N ALA A 463 20.53 23.72 -8.80
CA ALA A 463 19.79 22.85 -9.72
C ALA A 463 20.64 22.39 -10.92
N ILE A 464 21.52 23.24 -11.46
CA ILE A 464 22.43 22.90 -12.57
C ILE A 464 23.49 21.89 -12.11
N ASN A 465 23.98 22.02 -10.88
CA ASN A 465 24.97 21.12 -10.29
C ASN A 465 24.33 19.86 -9.68
N ALA A 466 23.01 19.73 -9.72
CA ALA A 466 22.35 18.53 -9.25
C ALA A 466 22.74 17.32 -10.12
N PRO A 467 22.86 16.11 -9.55
CA PRO A 467 23.13 14.90 -10.32
C PRO A 467 22.09 14.74 -11.43
N ARG A 468 22.55 14.66 -12.68
CA ARG A 468 21.66 14.55 -13.85
C ARG A 468 21.24 13.11 -14.12
N VAL A 469 22.18 12.17 -13.98
CA VAL A 469 21.86 10.74 -14.01
C VAL A 469 21.42 10.32 -12.61
N ALA A 470 20.20 9.78 -12.49
CA ALA A 470 19.65 9.29 -11.24
C ALA A 470 20.27 7.93 -10.89
N ILE A 471 20.68 7.79 -9.62
CA ILE A 471 21.17 6.53 -9.05
C ILE A 471 20.35 6.30 -7.78
N GLU A 472 19.55 5.25 -7.78
CA GLU A 472 18.60 4.95 -6.70
C GLU A 472 18.66 3.48 -6.32
N SER A 473 18.15 3.16 -5.12
CA SER A 473 17.91 1.78 -4.66
C SER A 473 19.12 0.85 -4.79
N VAL A 474 20.32 1.34 -4.47
CA VAL A 474 21.55 0.53 -4.51
C VAL A 474 21.46 -0.63 -3.51
N THR A 475 21.78 -1.84 -3.97
CA THR A 475 21.85 -3.05 -3.13
C THR A 475 23.16 -3.83 -3.38
N PRO A 476 23.68 -4.58 -2.39
CA PRO A 476 23.14 -4.77 -1.04
C PRO A 476 23.33 -3.54 -0.15
N ALA A 477 22.31 -3.20 0.64
CA ALA A 477 22.34 -2.06 1.55
C ALA A 477 21.64 -2.39 2.87
N VAL A 478 22.35 -2.22 3.99
CA VAL A 478 21.81 -2.43 5.33
C VAL A 478 21.63 -1.08 6.02
N ASP A 479 20.37 -0.69 6.24
CA ASP A 479 19.98 0.63 6.77
C ASP A 479 20.65 1.79 6.00
N ASN A 480 20.49 1.79 4.67
CA ASN A 480 21.06 2.79 3.75
C ASN A 480 22.58 2.97 3.89
N GLY A 481 23.33 1.85 3.96
CA GLY A 481 24.79 1.84 4.03
C GLY A 481 25.37 2.09 5.42
N ARG A 482 24.53 2.25 6.45
CA ARG A 482 25.01 2.41 7.84
C ARG A 482 25.78 1.19 8.32
N PHE A 483 25.29 -0.02 8.03
CA PHE A 483 25.91 -1.28 8.43
C PHE A 483 26.46 -2.05 7.23
N PRO A 484 27.48 -2.90 7.44
CA PRO A 484 27.98 -3.78 6.39
C PRO A 484 26.96 -4.87 6.06
N ALA A 485 26.79 -5.15 4.78
CA ALA A 485 26.26 -6.43 4.34
C ALA A 485 27.32 -7.53 4.56
N LYS A 486 26.91 -8.79 4.61
CA LYS A 486 27.77 -9.92 4.90
C LYS A 486 27.82 -10.88 3.73
N ARG A 487 29.04 -11.30 3.40
CA ARG A 487 29.33 -12.27 2.33
C ARG A 487 30.45 -13.20 2.78
N THR A 488 30.73 -14.22 1.98
CA THR A 488 31.88 -15.11 2.20
C THR A 488 33.01 -14.71 1.26
N VAL A 489 34.26 -14.79 1.71
CA VAL A 489 35.43 -14.63 0.84
C VAL A 489 35.38 -15.64 -0.31
N GLY A 490 35.79 -15.21 -1.50
CA GLY A 490 35.68 -15.97 -2.75
C GLY A 490 34.34 -15.80 -3.49
N GLU A 491 33.31 -15.22 -2.85
CA GLU A 491 32.06 -14.89 -3.53
C GLU A 491 32.24 -13.71 -4.50
N ARG A 492 31.41 -13.70 -5.55
CA ARG A 492 31.20 -12.53 -6.40
C ARG A 492 29.95 -11.81 -5.93
N ALA A 493 30.12 -10.68 -5.24
CA ALA A 493 28.99 -9.91 -4.74
C ALA A 493 28.30 -9.18 -5.89
N GLU A 494 27.04 -9.53 -6.14
CA GLU A 494 26.18 -8.80 -7.06
C GLU A 494 25.72 -7.49 -6.44
N ILE A 495 25.98 -6.40 -7.17
CA ILE A 495 25.59 -5.04 -6.83
C ILE A 495 24.55 -4.61 -7.85
N THR A 496 23.41 -4.10 -7.39
CA THR A 496 22.34 -3.60 -8.26
C THR A 496 21.99 -2.16 -7.93
N ALA A 497 21.51 -1.42 -8.92
CA ALA A 497 20.96 -0.07 -8.72
C ALA A 497 19.91 0.24 -9.79
N ALA A 498 18.93 1.08 -9.45
CA ALA A 498 18.08 1.72 -10.45
C ALA A 498 18.84 2.94 -11.01
N ILE A 499 19.12 2.94 -12.31
CA ILE A 499 19.92 3.97 -12.97
C ILE A 499 19.23 4.40 -14.27
N PHE A 500 18.86 5.68 -14.33
CA PHE A 500 18.16 6.28 -15.46
C PHE A 500 18.45 7.78 -15.56
N ALA A 501 18.14 8.38 -16.70
CA ALA A 501 18.24 9.81 -16.95
C ALA A 501 17.07 10.26 -17.82
N GLU A 502 16.84 11.56 -17.93
CA GLU A 502 15.86 12.10 -18.87
C GLU A 502 16.31 11.94 -20.34
N GLY A 503 15.36 11.92 -21.27
CA GLY A 503 15.65 11.83 -22.71
C GLY A 503 15.78 10.38 -23.21
N HIS A 504 16.54 10.19 -24.29
CA HIS A 504 16.68 8.91 -25.00
C HIS A 504 18.13 8.51 -25.25
N ASP A 505 19.08 9.30 -24.76
CA ASP A 505 20.51 9.04 -24.90
C ASP A 505 20.89 7.78 -24.10
N LYS A 506 21.95 7.10 -24.53
CA LYS A 506 22.53 5.98 -23.79
C LYS A 506 23.23 6.49 -22.53
N ILE A 507 23.13 5.69 -21.48
CA ILE A 507 23.86 5.88 -20.24
C ILE A 507 24.77 4.68 -20.00
N ALA A 508 25.83 4.91 -19.23
CA ALA A 508 26.72 3.88 -18.74
C ALA A 508 26.88 4.04 -17.22
N ALA A 509 27.18 2.93 -16.55
CA ALA A 509 27.34 2.90 -15.11
C ALA A 509 28.45 1.92 -14.73
N ALA A 510 29.03 2.15 -13.55
CA ALA A 510 30.02 1.26 -12.96
C ALA A 510 29.89 1.24 -11.43
N VAL A 511 30.28 0.12 -10.84
CA VAL A 511 30.56 0.05 -9.41
C VAL A 511 32.03 0.39 -9.22
N ILE A 512 32.31 1.35 -8.35
CA ILE A 512 33.65 1.55 -7.82
C ILE A 512 33.74 0.91 -6.43
N TRP A 513 34.79 0.12 -6.20
CA TRP A 513 34.97 -0.64 -4.96
C TRP A 513 36.43 -0.74 -4.53
N ARG A 514 36.69 -1.07 -3.26
CA ARG A 514 38.03 -1.29 -2.71
C ARG A 514 37.99 -2.12 -1.42
N ALA A 515 39.11 -2.71 -1.02
CA ALA A 515 39.28 -3.14 0.36
C ALA A 515 39.44 -1.91 1.28
N ALA A 516 38.98 -1.99 2.53
CA ALA A 516 38.98 -0.83 3.44
C ALA A 516 40.38 -0.31 3.81
N ASP A 517 41.43 -1.12 3.62
CA ASP A 517 42.83 -0.73 3.80
C ASP A 517 43.49 -0.20 2.52
N GLU A 518 42.78 -0.19 1.40
CA GLU A 518 43.24 0.36 0.12
C GLU A 518 42.80 1.82 -0.04
N THR A 519 43.68 2.63 -0.64
CA THR A 519 43.33 4.00 -1.02
C THR A 519 42.70 4.07 -2.40
N ALA A 520 43.21 3.26 -3.35
CA ALA A 520 42.76 3.22 -4.74
C ALA A 520 41.41 2.52 -4.88
N TRP A 521 40.57 3.01 -5.79
CA TRP A 521 39.30 2.39 -6.16
C TRP A 521 39.46 1.56 -7.43
N HIS A 522 38.96 0.34 -7.40
CA HIS A 522 38.74 -0.51 -8.58
C HIS A 522 37.40 -0.17 -9.20
N GLU A 523 37.24 -0.44 -10.49
CA GLU A 523 36.02 -0.13 -11.23
C GLU A 523 35.53 -1.35 -12.01
N VAL A 524 34.24 -1.66 -11.91
CA VAL A 524 33.58 -2.74 -12.65
C VAL A 524 32.35 -2.18 -13.37
N PRO A 525 32.28 -2.26 -14.71
CA PRO A 525 31.12 -1.80 -15.47
C PRO A 525 29.83 -2.53 -15.08
N MET A 526 28.74 -1.79 -14.98
CA MET A 526 27.40 -2.34 -14.80
C MET A 526 26.71 -2.57 -16.15
N ARG A 527 25.80 -3.55 -16.18
CA ARG A 527 24.96 -3.86 -17.35
C ARG A 527 23.48 -3.84 -16.95
N PRO A 528 22.54 -3.56 -17.87
CA PRO A 528 21.12 -3.69 -17.59
C PRO A 528 20.77 -5.13 -17.16
N ALA A 529 20.12 -5.27 -16.01
CA ALA A 529 19.61 -6.53 -15.50
C ALA A 529 18.43 -7.03 -16.34
N GLN A 530 18.21 -8.34 -16.35
CA GLN A 530 17.08 -8.95 -17.06
C GLN A 530 15.87 -9.13 -16.13
N PRO A 531 14.63 -8.94 -16.61
CA PRO A 531 14.29 -8.49 -17.96
C PRO A 531 14.64 -7.01 -18.19
N ALA A 532 15.14 -6.70 -19.39
CA ALA A 532 15.50 -5.33 -19.76
C ALA A 532 14.27 -4.38 -19.73
N GLY A 533 14.52 -3.09 -19.49
CA GLY A 533 13.49 -2.03 -19.51
C GLY A 533 12.96 -1.62 -18.13
N LEU A 534 13.54 -2.14 -17.04
CA LEU A 534 13.21 -1.74 -15.66
C LEU A 534 14.21 -0.74 -15.07
N ASP A 535 15.17 -0.26 -15.87
CA ASP A 535 16.27 0.60 -15.44
C ASP A 535 17.10 0.05 -14.27
N ILE A 536 17.03 -1.26 -14.03
CA ILE A 536 17.88 -1.94 -13.06
C ILE A 536 19.17 -2.33 -13.76
N TRP A 537 20.28 -1.95 -13.16
CA TRP A 537 21.63 -2.28 -13.59
C TRP A 537 22.28 -3.20 -12.55
N SER A 538 23.14 -4.10 -13.01
CA SER A 538 23.92 -4.97 -12.13
C SER A 538 25.38 -5.08 -12.55
N ALA A 539 26.25 -5.25 -11.56
CA ALA A 539 27.65 -5.66 -11.71
C ALA A 539 28.00 -6.66 -10.62
N ARG A 540 29.09 -7.40 -10.80
CA ARG A 540 29.62 -8.32 -9.80
C ARG A 540 31.04 -7.92 -9.43
N ILE A 541 31.29 -7.70 -8.15
CA ILE A 541 32.64 -7.42 -7.62
C ILE A 541 33.20 -8.66 -6.93
N PRO A 542 34.49 -8.98 -7.09
CA PRO A 542 35.11 -10.12 -6.43
C PRO A 542 35.46 -9.78 -4.98
N LEU A 543 35.16 -10.67 -4.04
CA LEU A 543 35.55 -10.54 -2.63
C LEU A 543 36.73 -11.47 -2.31
N GLU A 544 37.93 -11.10 -2.76
CA GLU A 544 39.11 -11.98 -2.74
C GLU A 544 39.85 -12.00 -1.40
N ARG A 545 39.62 -10.97 -0.56
CA ARG A 545 40.29 -10.79 0.73
C ARG A 545 39.29 -10.95 1.87
N LEU A 546 39.75 -11.45 3.03
CA LEU A 546 38.96 -11.43 4.26
C LEU A 546 38.90 -10.00 4.81
N GLY A 547 37.74 -9.58 5.29
CA GLY A 547 37.53 -8.27 5.92
C GLY A 547 36.61 -7.33 5.15
N ARG A 548 36.67 -6.05 5.51
CA ARG A 548 35.75 -5.02 5.02
C ARG A 548 36.12 -4.53 3.62
N HIS A 549 35.12 -4.51 2.75
CA HIS A 549 35.14 -3.91 1.42
C HIS A 549 34.16 -2.74 1.38
N GLU A 550 34.49 -1.73 0.61
CA GLU A 550 33.68 -0.53 0.39
C GLU A 550 33.30 -0.43 -1.08
N PHE A 551 32.09 0.01 -1.38
CA PHE A 551 31.66 0.26 -2.75
C PHE A 551 30.67 1.42 -2.88
N THR A 552 30.56 1.98 -4.07
CA THR A 552 29.49 2.91 -4.46
C THR A 552 29.28 2.85 -5.97
N VAL A 553 28.20 3.46 -6.45
CA VAL A 553 27.80 3.43 -7.86
C VAL A 553 28.06 4.80 -8.50
N ILE A 554 28.60 4.76 -9.71
CA ILE A 554 28.74 5.92 -10.59
C ILE A 554 27.99 5.68 -11.90
N ALA A 555 27.42 6.74 -12.47
CA ALA A 555 26.70 6.68 -13.73
C ALA A 555 26.87 7.99 -14.51
N TRP A 556 26.90 7.91 -15.83
CA TRP A 556 27.13 9.04 -16.72
C TRP A 556 26.42 8.82 -18.06
N ARG A 557 26.33 9.88 -18.86
CA ARG A 557 25.83 9.77 -20.24
C ARG A 557 26.92 9.22 -21.15
N ASP A 558 26.60 8.23 -21.97
CA ASP A 558 27.53 7.65 -22.93
C ASP A 558 27.30 8.29 -24.31
N ASP A 559 28.01 9.39 -24.57
CA ASP A 559 27.86 10.18 -25.81
C ASP A 559 28.24 9.36 -27.05
N PHE A 560 29.23 8.45 -26.94
CA PHE A 560 29.65 7.62 -28.05
C PHE A 560 28.63 6.52 -28.37
N ALA A 561 28.17 5.78 -27.37
CA ALA A 561 27.14 4.76 -27.56
C ALA A 561 25.83 5.36 -28.08
N SER A 562 25.48 6.57 -27.64
CA SER A 562 24.32 7.33 -28.14
C SER A 562 24.47 7.65 -29.63
N LEU A 563 25.63 8.17 -30.04
CA LEU A 563 25.92 8.48 -31.44
C LEU A 563 25.86 7.24 -32.33
N VAL A 564 26.50 6.13 -31.90
CA VAL A 564 26.48 4.87 -32.63
C VAL A 564 25.05 4.32 -32.78
N GLU A 565 24.24 4.36 -31.73
CA GLU A 565 22.84 3.93 -31.81
C GLU A 565 22.04 4.79 -32.80
N HIS A 566 22.23 6.11 -32.77
CA HIS A 566 21.59 7.03 -33.72
C HIS A 566 21.98 6.72 -35.17
N ILE A 567 23.27 6.52 -35.44
CA ILE A 567 23.78 6.09 -36.76
C ILE A 567 23.11 4.78 -37.18
N GLN A 568 23.09 3.76 -36.32
CA GLN A 568 22.50 2.46 -36.64
C GLN A 568 20.99 2.56 -36.93
N LYS A 569 20.24 3.36 -36.17
CA LYS A 569 18.81 3.60 -36.43
C LYS A 569 18.58 4.30 -37.77
N LYS A 570 19.40 5.30 -38.12
CA LYS A 570 19.33 6.01 -39.40
C LYS A 570 19.67 5.10 -40.58
N LEU A 571 20.71 4.28 -40.46
CA LEU A 571 21.08 3.29 -41.47
C LEU A 571 19.96 2.26 -41.70
N LYS A 572 19.33 1.75 -40.62
CA LYS A 572 18.17 0.85 -40.72
C LYS A 572 16.97 1.51 -41.41
N ALA A 573 16.84 2.82 -41.30
CA ALA A 573 15.82 3.61 -41.99
C ALA A 573 16.22 4.05 -43.41
N GLY A 574 17.39 3.63 -43.92
CA GLY A 574 17.88 3.96 -45.25
C GLY A 574 18.36 5.40 -45.43
N GLN A 575 18.72 6.10 -44.34
CA GLN A 575 19.20 7.49 -44.38
C GLN A 575 20.73 7.57 -44.50
N THR A 576 21.24 8.67 -45.07
CA THR A 576 22.68 8.97 -45.09
C THR A 576 23.16 9.45 -43.73
N VAL A 577 24.44 9.20 -43.41
CA VAL A 577 25.04 9.48 -42.08
C VAL A 577 26.29 10.37 -42.14
N GLU A 578 26.44 11.18 -43.20
CA GLU A 578 27.63 12.01 -43.41
C GLU A 578 27.84 13.05 -42.30
N LEU A 579 26.75 13.61 -41.76
CA LEU A 579 26.82 14.59 -40.68
C LEU A 579 27.25 13.94 -39.37
N GLU A 580 26.76 12.73 -39.07
CA GLU A 580 27.11 11.98 -37.88
C GLU A 580 28.58 11.54 -37.86
N LEU A 581 29.19 11.34 -39.04
CA LEU A 581 30.64 11.11 -39.15
C LEU A 581 31.45 12.34 -38.73
N GLU A 582 30.95 13.55 -39.01
CA GLU A 582 31.57 14.79 -38.55
C GLU A 582 31.30 15.04 -37.05
N GLU A 583 30.12 14.69 -36.54
CA GLU A 583 29.84 14.66 -35.10
C GLU A 583 30.80 13.72 -34.36
N ALA A 584 31.08 12.55 -34.92
CA ALA A 584 32.07 11.62 -34.37
C ALA A 584 33.48 12.22 -34.33
N ALA A 585 33.89 12.93 -35.39
CA ALA A 585 35.17 13.62 -35.42
C ALA A 585 35.28 14.69 -34.31
N HIS A 586 34.22 15.45 -34.09
CA HIS A 586 34.16 16.43 -32.99
C HIS A 586 34.18 15.77 -31.62
N LEU A 587 33.46 14.66 -31.43
CA LEU A 587 33.47 13.91 -30.18
C LEU A 587 34.87 13.38 -29.88
N PHE A 588 35.57 12.80 -30.87
CA PHE A 588 36.94 12.36 -30.69
C PHE A 588 37.89 13.49 -30.31
N ALA A 589 37.76 14.65 -30.96
CA ALA A 589 38.56 15.83 -30.63
C ALA A 589 38.28 16.33 -29.20
N LEU A 590 37.01 16.36 -28.79
CA LEU A 590 36.60 16.73 -27.43
C LEU A 590 37.21 15.78 -26.40
N VAL A 591 37.06 14.47 -26.59
CA VAL A 591 37.59 13.46 -25.68
C VAL A 591 39.11 13.60 -25.55
N LEU A 592 39.84 13.72 -26.67
CA LEU A 592 41.30 13.89 -26.61
C LEU A 592 41.74 15.23 -25.99
N ALA A 593 40.90 16.28 -26.03
CA ALA A 593 41.20 17.57 -25.40
C ALA A 593 40.95 17.59 -23.89
N GLU A 594 40.00 16.79 -23.39
CA GLU A 594 39.65 16.71 -21.97
C GLU A 594 40.59 15.80 -21.14
N VAL A 595 41.44 15.01 -21.81
CA VAL A 595 42.24 13.92 -21.23
C VAL A 595 43.36 14.35 -20.28
N GLU A 596 43.83 15.60 -20.29
CA GLU A 596 44.96 16.02 -19.43
C GLU A 596 44.63 16.09 -17.92
N THR A 597 43.42 15.70 -17.47
CA THR A 597 43.01 15.87 -16.05
C THR A 597 42.30 14.68 -15.38
N VAL A 598 42.13 13.52 -16.04
CA VAL A 598 41.44 12.35 -15.45
C VAL A 598 42.44 11.23 -15.10
N GLU A 599 42.55 10.88 -13.81
CA GLU A 599 43.41 9.80 -13.32
C GLU A 599 43.00 8.44 -13.92
N GLY A 600 43.95 7.72 -14.54
CA GLY A 600 43.74 6.37 -15.10
C GLY A 600 43.10 6.30 -16.50
N ALA A 601 43.00 7.40 -17.24
CA ALA A 601 42.62 7.40 -18.65
C ALA A 601 43.76 6.90 -19.55
N VAL A 602 43.44 6.12 -20.59
CA VAL A 602 44.40 5.63 -21.60
C VAL A 602 43.93 6.05 -22.98
N THR A 603 44.70 6.92 -23.66
CA THR A 603 44.28 7.53 -24.93
C THR A 603 45.03 7.06 -26.16
N GLU A 604 46.18 6.40 -26.01
CA GLU A 604 47.00 5.97 -27.15
C GLU A 604 46.21 5.13 -28.18
N PRO A 605 45.35 4.16 -27.79
CA PRO A 605 44.52 3.44 -28.77
C PRO A 605 43.55 4.36 -29.52
N LEU A 606 42.94 5.30 -28.80
CA LEU A 606 42.01 6.27 -29.40
C LEU A 606 42.74 7.19 -30.37
N GLU A 607 43.93 7.69 -30.02
CA GLU A 607 44.74 8.52 -30.92
C GLU A 607 45.10 7.81 -32.23
N GLN A 608 45.41 6.50 -32.16
CA GLN A 608 45.69 5.70 -33.35
C GLN A 608 44.45 5.53 -34.23
N ILE A 609 43.28 5.28 -33.63
CA ILE A 609 42.00 5.20 -34.33
C ILE A 609 41.65 6.54 -34.96
N VAL A 610 41.80 7.65 -34.23
CA VAL A 610 41.56 9.01 -34.73
C VAL A 610 42.47 9.33 -35.91
N LYS A 611 43.78 9.01 -35.84
CA LYS A 611 44.71 9.19 -36.97
C LYS A 611 44.28 8.42 -38.22
N ARG A 612 43.74 7.20 -38.07
CA ARG A 612 43.19 6.40 -39.19
C ARG A 612 41.89 7.02 -39.70
N PHE A 613 40.99 7.39 -38.80
CA PHE A 613 39.68 7.98 -39.08
C PHE A 613 39.80 9.28 -39.89
N THR A 614 40.72 10.18 -39.52
CA THR A 614 40.93 11.45 -40.23
C THR A 614 41.35 11.24 -41.69
N LYS A 615 42.12 10.19 -41.98
CA LYS A 615 42.65 9.90 -43.33
C LYS A 615 41.74 8.99 -44.18
N ALA A 616 40.72 8.39 -43.57
CA ALA A 616 39.81 7.45 -44.21
C ALA A 616 38.68 8.16 -44.99
N ASP A 617 38.14 7.48 -46.00
CA ASP A 617 36.91 7.89 -46.69
C ASP A 617 35.66 7.62 -45.84
N ALA A 618 34.47 8.06 -46.28
CA ALA A 618 33.24 7.95 -45.50
C ALA A 618 32.86 6.50 -45.15
N ALA A 619 33.06 5.55 -46.06
CA ALA A 619 32.74 4.15 -45.83
C ALA A 619 33.68 3.52 -44.79
N ALA A 620 34.99 3.79 -44.90
CA ALA A 620 35.98 3.33 -43.95
C ALA A 620 35.86 4.00 -42.58
N ARG A 621 35.46 5.29 -42.52
CA ARG A 621 35.12 6.00 -41.28
C ARG A 621 33.94 5.34 -40.56
N LEU A 622 32.86 5.05 -41.29
CA LEU A 622 31.70 4.36 -40.72
C LEU A 622 32.07 2.97 -40.20
N ALA A 623 32.86 2.20 -40.96
CA ALA A 623 33.35 0.90 -40.52
C ALA A 623 34.15 1.02 -39.20
N LEU A 624 35.11 1.95 -39.14
CA LEU A 624 35.89 2.22 -37.93
C LEU A 624 35.02 2.60 -36.72
N LEU A 625 33.95 3.38 -36.90
CA LEU A 625 33.06 3.75 -35.79
C LEU A 625 32.29 2.57 -35.23
N LEU A 626 31.91 1.63 -36.09
CA LEU A 626 31.13 0.44 -35.71
C LEU A 626 32.04 -0.71 -35.23
N GLU A 627 33.36 -0.59 -35.38
CA GLU A 627 34.31 -1.57 -34.85
C GLU A 627 34.27 -1.60 -33.31
N PRO A 628 34.21 -2.79 -32.69
CA PRO A 628 34.27 -2.93 -31.22
C PRO A 628 35.51 -2.29 -30.59
N ALA A 629 36.63 -2.28 -31.30
CA ALA A 629 37.88 -1.67 -30.85
C ALA A 629 37.73 -0.16 -30.58
N THR A 630 36.90 0.55 -31.34
CA THR A 630 36.65 1.98 -31.15
C THR A 630 35.84 2.24 -29.89
N ALA A 631 34.79 1.44 -29.63
CA ALA A 631 34.03 1.52 -28.39
C ALA A 631 34.92 1.26 -27.15
N GLN A 632 35.80 0.26 -27.24
CA GLN A 632 36.77 -0.03 -26.18
C GLN A 632 37.74 1.12 -25.93
N ALA A 633 38.29 1.72 -27.00
CA ALA A 633 39.20 2.86 -26.90
C ALA A 633 38.50 4.11 -26.31
N MET A 634 37.24 4.36 -26.67
CA MET A 634 36.44 5.45 -26.10
C MET A 634 36.17 5.24 -24.61
N SER A 635 35.83 4.01 -24.20
CA SER A 635 35.65 3.67 -22.79
C SER A 635 36.95 3.83 -21.98
N ALA A 636 38.09 3.39 -22.54
CA ALA A 636 39.41 3.52 -21.92
C ALA A 636 39.87 4.98 -21.74
N ALA A 637 39.40 5.89 -22.58
CA ALA A 637 39.66 7.33 -22.45
C ALA A 637 38.87 8.00 -21.31
N ARG A 638 37.90 7.31 -20.69
CA ARG A 638 37.13 7.75 -19.51
C ARG A 638 36.41 9.11 -19.66
N HIS A 639 35.91 9.45 -20.85
CA HIS A 639 35.02 10.61 -21.01
C HIS A 639 33.64 10.33 -20.40
N ARG A 640 33.27 11.08 -19.34
CA ARG A 640 32.08 10.82 -18.51
C ARG A 640 31.25 12.09 -18.26
N PRO A 641 30.57 12.63 -19.28
CA PRO A 641 29.74 13.81 -19.12
C PRO A 641 28.60 13.53 -18.14
N PHE A 642 28.31 14.51 -17.28
CA PHE A 642 27.29 14.42 -16.23
C PHE A 642 27.47 13.24 -15.27
N LEU A 643 28.72 12.91 -14.94
CA LEU A 643 29.05 11.88 -13.95
C LEU A 643 28.35 12.15 -12.62
N SER A 644 27.38 11.30 -12.31
CA SER A 644 26.73 11.19 -11.01
C SER A 644 27.45 10.12 -10.19
N ARG A 645 27.59 10.37 -8.89
CA ARG A 645 28.08 9.41 -7.91
C ARG A 645 27.08 9.35 -6.76
N ASP A 646 26.70 8.14 -6.35
CA ASP A 646 25.93 7.98 -5.13
C ASP A 646 26.75 8.50 -3.93
N PRO A 647 26.23 9.45 -3.13
CA PRO A 647 26.95 9.98 -1.97
C PRO A 647 27.21 8.93 -0.89
N ILE A 648 26.50 7.80 -0.87
CA ILE A 648 26.66 6.75 0.12
C ILE A 648 27.80 5.81 -0.29
N VAL A 649 28.70 5.54 0.67
CA VAL A 649 29.68 4.45 0.59
C VAL A 649 29.14 3.26 1.36
N TYR A 650 28.77 2.22 0.63
CA TYR A 650 28.26 0.97 1.16
C TYR A 650 29.41 0.06 1.59
N LYS A 651 29.13 -0.87 2.50
CA LYS A 651 30.14 -1.75 3.12
C LYS A 651 29.73 -3.21 2.98
N ILE A 652 30.69 -4.08 2.75
CA ILE A 652 30.53 -5.54 2.76
C ILE A 652 31.64 -6.14 3.62
N ASP A 653 31.29 -6.91 4.64
CA ASP A 653 32.24 -7.72 5.40
C ASP A 653 32.30 -9.12 4.77
N ALA A 654 33.44 -9.43 4.13
CA ALA A 654 33.75 -10.73 3.56
C ALA A 654 34.38 -11.61 4.65
N GLU A 655 33.67 -12.66 5.07
CA GLU A 655 34.09 -13.55 6.16
C GLU A 655 34.51 -14.92 5.61
N ARG A 656 35.22 -15.70 6.43
CA ARG A 656 35.58 -17.08 6.07
C ARG A 656 34.36 -17.99 6.04
N THR A 657 34.43 -19.09 5.30
CA THR A 657 33.33 -20.03 5.08
C THR A 657 32.67 -20.53 6.36
N ALA A 658 33.43 -20.76 7.45
CA ALA A 658 32.86 -21.18 8.74
C ALA A 658 31.83 -20.20 9.33
N ALA A 659 31.83 -18.93 8.87
CA ALA A 659 30.82 -17.95 9.27
C ALA A 659 29.45 -18.21 8.64
N SER A 660 29.37 -18.98 7.55
CA SER A 660 28.13 -19.33 6.83
C SER A 660 27.85 -20.84 6.77
N PHE A 661 28.89 -21.67 6.88
CA PHE A 661 28.82 -23.13 6.84
C PHE A 661 29.71 -23.80 7.89
N ALA A 662 29.10 -24.42 8.88
CA ALA A 662 29.76 -25.23 9.90
C ALA A 662 28.73 -26.07 10.67
N SER A 663 29.17 -27.23 11.14
CA SER A 663 28.43 -28.08 12.06
C SER A 663 29.04 -27.97 13.47
N TRP A 664 28.24 -27.54 14.43
CA TRP A 664 28.66 -27.26 15.81
C TRP A 664 28.30 -28.40 16.76
N TYR A 665 29.20 -28.75 17.67
CA TYR A 665 28.94 -29.70 18.74
C TYR A 665 29.35 -29.11 20.08
N GLU A 666 28.44 -29.06 21.04
CA GLU A 666 28.68 -28.54 22.38
C GLU A 666 28.90 -29.71 23.36
N ILE A 667 30.00 -29.63 24.13
CA ILE A 667 30.30 -30.57 25.22
C ILE A 667 30.71 -29.82 26.47
N PHE A 668 30.54 -30.44 27.65
CA PHE A 668 31.15 -29.98 28.89
C PHE A 668 32.48 -30.71 29.11
N PRO A 669 33.65 -30.03 29.04
CA PRO A 669 34.96 -30.68 29.23
C PRO A 669 35.05 -31.48 30.54
N ARG A 670 34.43 -30.97 31.62
CA ARG A 670 34.39 -31.61 32.93
C ARG A 670 33.68 -32.97 32.98
N SER A 671 32.88 -33.29 31.97
CA SER A 671 32.14 -34.55 31.88
C SER A 671 32.80 -35.58 30.95
N MET A 672 33.95 -35.26 30.36
CA MET A 672 34.58 -36.13 29.36
C MET A 672 35.44 -37.24 29.96
N SER A 673 35.41 -37.41 31.28
CA SER A 673 36.15 -38.44 32.03
C SER A 673 35.59 -39.86 31.90
N ASP A 674 34.37 -40.00 31.34
CA ASP A 674 33.50 -41.19 31.37
C ASP A 674 33.12 -41.69 32.78
N ASP A 675 33.33 -40.88 33.82
CA ASP A 675 33.07 -41.23 35.21
C ASP A 675 32.41 -40.06 35.94
N GLU A 676 31.16 -40.24 36.39
CA GLU A 676 30.39 -39.21 37.11
C GLU A 676 31.01 -38.80 38.45
N SER A 677 31.96 -39.58 38.98
CA SER A 677 32.69 -39.29 40.22
C SER A 677 34.02 -38.56 40.00
N ARG A 678 34.49 -38.43 38.74
CA ARG A 678 35.77 -37.81 38.40
C ARG A 678 35.55 -36.63 37.45
N HIS A 679 36.03 -35.46 37.85
CA HIS A 679 36.08 -34.29 36.97
C HIS A 679 37.00 -34.58 35.77
N GLY A 680 36.52 -34.28 34.56
CA GLY A 680 37.27 -34.41 33.32
C GLY A 680 38.34 -33.35 33.16
N THR A 681 39.37 -33.68 32.39
CA THR A 681 40.49 -32.80 32.04
C THR A 681 40.52 -32.51 30.54
N PHE A 682 41.35 -31.56 30.10
CA PHE A 682 41.58 -31.38 28.65
C PHE A 682 42.18 -32.62 27.97
N ALA A 683 42.95 -33.43 28.67
CA ALA A 683 43.44 -34.71 28.15
C ALA A 683 42.28 -35.70 27.90
N ASP A 684 41.27 -35.72 28.78
CA ASP A 684 40.08 -36.54 28.58
C ASP A 684 39.27 -36.07 27.36
N VAL A 685 39.19 -34.75 27.11
CA VAL A 685 38.57 -34.19 25.88
C VAL A 685 39.27 -34.71 24.62
N VAL A 686 40.62 -34.76 24.62
CA VAL A 686 41.40 -35.27 23.47
C VAL A 686 40.97 -36.69 23.09
N THR A 687 40.61 -37.53 24.07
CA THR A 687 40.12 -38.90 23.80
C THR A 687 38.80 -38.94 23.03
N LYS A 688 38.01 -37.86 23.05
CA LYS A 688 36.69 -37.78 22.40
C LYS A 688 36.73 -37.22 20.98
N LEU A 689 37.80 -36.52 20.62
CA LEU A 689 37.95 -35.87 19.31
C LEU A 689 37.72 -36.81 18.11
N PRO A 690 38.21 -38.08 18.10
CA PRO A 690 37.96 -38.98 16.98
C PRO A 690 36.47 -39.21 16.70
N ARG A 691 35.67 -39.43 17.75
CA ARG A 691 34.21 -39.64 17.62
C ARG A 691 33.51 -38.39 17.08
N ILE A 692 33.89 -37.22 17.57
CA ILE A 692 33.29 -35.94 17.15
C ILE A 692 33.61 -35.66 15.68
N ARG A 693 34.86 -35.91 15.26
CA ARG A 693 35.27 -35.86 13.85
C ARG A 693 34.46 -36.84 12.99
N ASP A 694 34.25 -38.07 13.46
CA ASP A 694 33.53 -39.11 12.71
C ASP A 694 32.02 -38.82 12.58
N MET A 695 31.46 -38.02 13.51
CA MET A 695 30.14 -37.40 13.35
C MET A 695 30.10 -36.27 12.33
N GLY A 696 31.26 -35.78 11.86
CA GLY A 696 31.35 -34.76 10.84
C GLY A 696 31.09 -33.34 11.34
N PHE A 697 31.39 -33.06 12.61
CA PHE A 697 31.39 -31.70 13.13
C PHE A 697 32.67 -30.95 12.73
N ASP A 698 32.57 -29.62 12.71
CA ASP A 698 33.66 -28.70 12.35
C ASP A 698 34.04 -27.81 13.55
N VAL A 699 33.09 -27.51 14.44
CA VAL A 699 33.30 -26.63 15.60
C VAL A 699 32.93 -27.38 16.88
N LEU A 700 33.85 -27.39 17.85
CA LEU A 700 33.63 -27.90 19.19
C LEU A 700 33.48 -26.72 20.16
N TYR A 701 32.29 -26.56 20.70
CA TYR A 701 31.91 -25.46 21.59
C TYR A 701 31.98 -25.88 23.05
N PHE A 702 32.67 -25.10 23.89
CA PHE A 702 32.71 -25.28 25.33
C PHE A 702 31.96 -24.18 26.08
N PRO A 703 31.15 -24.54 27.09
CA PRO A 703 30.79 -23.63 28.17
C PRO A 703 32.04 -23.01 28.83
N PRO A 704 31.90 -21.99 29.69
CA PRO A 704 33.05 -21.34 30.30
C PRO A 704 34.01 -22.33 30.98
N ILE A 705 35.30 -22.22 30.68
CA ILE A 705 36.36 -23.12 31.18
C ILE A 705 37.15 -22.51 32.35
N HIS A 706 36.59 -21.47 32.97
CA HIS A 706 37.24 -20.65 33.99
C HIS A 706 36.95 -21.18 35.40
N PRO A 707 37.71 -20.75 36.43
CA PRO A 707 37.39 -21.04 37.83
C PRO A 707 35.93 -20.66 38.18
N ILE A 708 35.27 -21.48 39.00
CA ILE A 708 33.86 -21.32 39.36
C ILE A 708 33.73 -20.87 40.82
N GLY A 709 32.95 -19.82 41.08
CA GLY A 709 32.74 -19.28 42.42
C GLY A 709 32.17 -20.29 43.43
N MET A 710 32.47 -20.09 44.71
CA MET A 710 31.99 -20.89 45.83
C MET A 710 30.81 -20.21 46.55
N THR A 711 30.80 -18.88 46.63
CA THR A 711 29.74 -18.10 47.26
C THR A 711 28.46 -18.18 46.42
N ASN A 712 27.33 -18.55 47.07
CA ASN A 712 26.02 -18.77 46.43
C ASN A 712 26.03 -19.79 45.28
N ARG A 713 27.02 -20.69 45.24
CA ARG A 713 27.12 -21.74 44.22
C ARG A 713 25.84 -22.57 44.17
N LYS A 714 25.33 -22.78 42.96
CA LYS A 714 24.18 -23.65 42.72
C LYS A 714 24.56 -25.13 42.79
N GLY A 715 23.71 -25.92 43.43
CA GLY A 715 23.83 -27.38 43.50
C GLY A 715 23.10 -28.08 42.35
N ARG A 716 23.12 -29.42 42.38
CA ARG A 716 22.44 -30.27 41.37
C ARG A 716 20.99 -29.85 41.15
N ASN A 717 20.50 -30.02 39.91
CA ASN A 717 19.14 -29.61 39.50
C ASN A 717 18.80 -28.14 39.83
N ASN A 718 19.77 -27.22 39.69
CA ASN A 718 19.57 -25.78 39.90
C ASN A 718 19.12 -25.44 41.34
N THR A 719 19.52 -26.23 42.33
CA THR A 719 19.22 -25.96 43.75
C THR A 719 20.03 -24.78 44.27
N LEU A 720 19.45 -23.98 45.18
CA LEU A 720 20.08 -22.75 45.68
C LEU A 720 21.28 -23.00 46.62
N ASN A 721 21.34 -24.18 47.24
CA ASN A 721 22.37 -24.53 48.21
C ASN A 721 23.17 -25.73 47.70
N ALA A 722 24.38 -25.48 47.18
CA ALA A 722 25.32 -26.53 46.82
C ALA A 722 25.71 -27.40 48.02
N GLN A 723 25.79 -28.72 47.81
CA GLN A 723 26.35 -29.66 48.78
C GLN A 723 27.87 -29.82 48.58
N PRO A 724 28.62 -30.33 49.57
CA PRO A 724 30.02 -30.68 49.38
C PRO A 724 30.19 -31.61 48.17
N GLY A 725 31.06 -31.24 47.22
CA GLY A 725 31.28 -31.98 45.98
C GLY A 725 30.42 -31.55 44.79
N ASP A 726 29.48 -30.62 44.95
CA ASP A 726 28.77 -30.03 43.81
C ASP A 726 29.68 -29.08 43.02
N VAL A 727 29.74 -29.32 41.71
CA VAL A 727 30.65 -28.63 40.77
C VAL A 727 30.18 -27.24 40.36
N GLY A 728 28.93 -26.88 40.64
CA GLY A 728 28.39 -25.56 40.30
C GLY A 728 28.16 -25.31 38.80
N SER A 729 27.69 -24.10 38.50
CA SER A 729 27.49 -23.62 37.12
C SER A 729 28.79 -23.07 36.54
N PRO A 730 29.24 -23.51 35.34
CA PRO A 730 30.40 -22.93 34.67
C PRO A 730 30.25 -21.42 34.41
N TYR A 731 29.02 -20.94 34.26
CA TYR A 731 28.70 -19.54 34.03
C TYR A 731 28.90 -18.65 35.26
N ALA A 732 29.14 -19.21 36.45
CA ALA A 732 29.51 -18.47 37.66
C ALA A 732 31.03 -18.22 37.71
N ILE A 733 31.51 -17.48 36.71
CA ILE A 733 32.94 -17.26 36.41
C ILE A 733 33.61 -16.45 37.51
N GLY A 734 34.74 -16.94 38.01
CA GLY A 734 35.60 -16.25 38.96
C GLY A 734 35.70 -16.96 40.30
N ALA A 735 36.93 -17.16 40.75
CA ALA A 735 37.24 -17.59 42.11
C ALA A 735 38.61 -17.03 42.51
N ALA A 736 39.15 -17.45 43.65
CA ALA A 736 40.46 -17.00 44.12
C ALA A 736 41.60 -17.35 43.14
N GLU A 737 41.40 -18.39 42.34
CA GLU A 737 42.35 -18.92 41.36
C GLU A 737 42.38 -18.10 40.05
N GLY A 738 41.38 -17.26 39.79
CA GLY A 738 41.36 -16.36 38.62
C GLY A 738 39.97 -16.07 38.05
N GLY A 739 39.96 -15.25 36.98
CA GLY A 739 38.76 -14.79 36.27
C GLY A 739 38.71 -15.27 34.81
N HIS A 740 38.21 -14.41 33.91
CA HIS A 740 37.98 -14.74 32.48
C HIS A 740 39.23 -15.11 31.65
N THR A 741 40.45 -14.88 32.15
CA THR A 741 41.71 -15.28 31.50
C THR A 741 42.37 -16.49 32.16
N ALA A 742 41.74 -17.08 33.17
CA ALA A 742 42.23 -18.26 33.86
C ALA A 742 41.51 -19.54 33.38
N VAL A 743 42.19 -20.67 33.53
CA VAL A 743 41.64 -22.01 33.31
C VAL A 743 41.24 -22.61 34.66
N HIS A 744 40.11 -23.31 34.71
CA HIS A 744 39.66 -24.01 35.92
C HIS A 744 40.72 -25.06 36.34
N PRO A 745 41.19 -25.07 37.60
CA PRO A 745 42.31 -25.92 38.02
C PRO A 745 42.11 -27.42 37.75
N GLU A 746 40.89 -27.93 37.93
CA GLU A 746 40.57 -29.34 37.66
C GLU A 746 40.54 -29.71 36.16
N LEU A 747 40.43 -28.75 35.25
CA LEU A 747 40.55 -29.00 33.80
C LEU A 747 42.01 -29.14 33.36
N GLY A 748 42.93 -28.49 34.08
CA GLY A 748 44.35 -28.43 33.79
C GLY A 748 44.88 -26.99 33.80
N THR A 749 45.95 -26.76 33.04
CA THR A 749 46.62 -25.47 32.86
C THR A 749 46.30 -24.85 31.50
N LEU A 750 46.76 -23.61 31.28
CA LEU A 750 46.69 -22.97 29.96
C LEU A 750 47.51 -23.74 28.90
N ASP A 751 48.61 -24.39 29.30
CA ASP A 751 49.40 -25.20 28.38
C ASP A 751 48.67 -26.50 28.00
N ASP A 752 47.96 -27.12 28.95
CA ASP A 752 47.10 -28.29 28.67
C ASP A 752 45.95 -27.91 27.71
N PHE A 753 45.38 -26.70 27.87
CA PHE A 753 44.40 -26.17 26.93
C PHE A 753 44.99 -26.01 25.53
N LYS A 754 46.18 -25.41 25.39
CA LYS A 754 46.86 -25.25 24.10
C LYS A 754 47.18 -26.60 23.44
N GLN A 755 47.57 -27.60 24.21
CA GLN A 755 47.79 -28.97 23.70
C GLN A 755 46.50 -29.59 23.18
N MET A 756 45.39 -29.44 23.91
CA MET A 756 44.08 -29.92 23.47
C MET A 756 43.61 -29.18 22.21
N LEU A 757 43.81 -27.86 22.14
CA LEU A 757 43.49 -27.05 20.96
C LEU A 757 44.27 -27.53 19.72
N ALA A 758 45.58 -27.78 19.87
CA ALA A 758 46.40 -28.33 18.80
C ALA A 758 45.90 -29.72 18.34
N ALA A 759 45.48 -30.57 19.29
CA ALA A 759 44.88 -31.86 18.97
C ALA A 759 43.54 -31.70 18.22
N ALA A 760 42.67 -30.79 18.66
CA ALA A 760 41.41 -30.49 17.98
C ALA A 760 41.64 -30.04 16.53
N HIS A 761 42.60 -29.13 16.29
CA HIS A 761 42.98 -28.72 14.94
C HIS A 761 43.53 -29.88 14.10
N ALA A 762 44.32 -30.79 14.66
CA ALA A 762 44.79 -31.99 13.97
C ALA A 762 43.64 -32.95 13.56
N HIS A 763 42.50 -32.86 14.26
CA HIS A 763 41.25 -33.57 13.92
C HIS A 763 40.31 -32.75 13.02
N GLY A 764 40.71 -31.55 12.58
CA GLY A 764 39.89 -30.67 11.74
C GLY A 764 38.76 -29.96 12.50
N LEU A 765 38.89 -29.82 13.83
CA LEU A 765 37.91 -29.17 14.70
C LEU A 765 38.44 -27.83 15.19
N GLU A 766 37.67 -26.76 15.03
CA GLU A 766 37.92 -25.46 15.66
C GLU A 766 37.27 -25.41 17.05
N ILE A 767 37.92 -24.77 18.02
CA ILE A 767 37.33 -24.54 19.34
C ILE A 767 36.56 -23.22 19.36
N ALA A 768 35.31 -23.27 19.81
CA ALA A 768 34.54 -22.10 20.19
C ALA A 768 34.46 -22.00 21.72
N LEU A 769 34.81 -20.85 22.29
CA LEU A 769 34.66 -20.62 23.72
C LEU A 769 33.42 -19.77 24.01
N ASP A 770 32.72 -20.12 25.07
CA ASP A 770 31.71 -19.24 25.65
C ASP A 770 32.36 -17.95 26.18
N PHE A 771 31.74 -16.82 25.88
CA PHE A 771 32.10 -15.52 26.43
C PHE A 771 30.91 -14.91 27.18
N ALA A 772 30.86 -15.14 28.48
CA ALA A 772 29.84 -14.59 29.37
C ALA A 772 30.37 -13.39 30.18
N ILE A 773 29.85 -12.20 29.88
CA ILE A 773 30.16 -10.97 30.64
C ILE A 773 29.32 -10.93 31.92
N GLN A 774 29.82 -11.62 32.93
CA GLN A 774 29.30 -11.71 34.29
C GLN A 774 30.38 -12.30 35.21
N CYS A 775 30.21 -12.11 36.51
CA CYS A 775 31.16 -12.52 37.52
C CYS A 775 30.43 -13.24 38.65
N SER A 776 31.04 -14.27 39.24
CA SER A 776 30.64 -14.76 40.55
C SER A 776 30.95 -13.70 41.63
N PRO A 777 30.37 -13.81 42.84
CA PRO A 777 30.76 -12.99 43.98
C PRO A 777 32.22 -13.12 44.41
N ASP A 778 32.92 -14.14 43.93
CA ASP A 778 34.32 -14.43 44.29
C ASP A 778 35.31 -13.99 43.19
N HIS A 779 34.81 -13.39 42.10
CA HIS A 779 35.65 -12.97 40.98
C HIS A 779 36.65 -11.85 41.40
N PRO A 780 37.93 -11.92 40.98
CA PRO A 780 38.96 -10.93 41.38
C PRO A 780 38.57 -9.46 41.11
N TRP A 781 37.87 -9.19 40.00
CA TRP A 781 37.37 -7.85 39.68
C TRP A 781 36.46 -7.22 40.74
N LEU A 782 35.73 -7.98 41.57
CA LEU A 782 34.95 -7.36 42.65
C LEU A 782 35.83 -6.72 43.73
N ARG A 783 37.01 -7.28 43.95
CA ARG A 783 38.00 -6.74 44.90
C ARG A 783 38.89 -5.67 44.24
N GLU A 784 39.30 -5.92 43.00
CA GLU A 784 40.26 -5.07 42.27
C GLU A 784 39.60 -3.84 41.65
N HIS A 785 38.34 -3.98 41.21
CA HIS A 785 37.56 -2.95 40.53
C HIS A 785 36.13 -2.87 41.09
N PRO A 786 35.94 -2.61 42.40
CA PRO A 786 34.61 -2.61 43.01
C PRO A 786 33.64 -1.59 42.37
N THR A 787 34.17 -0.49 41.83
CA THR A 787 33.39 0.57 41.17
C THR A 787 32.86 0.19 39.78
N TRP A 788 33.28 -0.95 39.23
CA TRP A 788 32.69 -1.49 38.00
C TRP A 788 31.33 -2.15 38.23
N PHE A 789 30.87 -2.29 39.48
CA PHE A 789 29.65 -3.00 39.82
C PHE A 789 28.67 -2.12 40.57
N ALA A 790 27.38 -2.37 40.37
CA ALA A 790 26.31 -1.63 41.01
C ALA A 790 26.01 -2.21 42.41
N TRP A 791 26.56 -1.56 43.44
CA TRP A 791 26.28 -1.87 44.84
C TRP A 791 24.97 -1.24 45.29
N ARG A 792 24.16 -1.99 46.04
CA ARG A 792 22.97 -1.47 46.71
C ARG A 792 23.36 -0.60 47.91
N PRO A 793 22.46 0.28 48.39
CA PRO A 793 22.74 1.12 49.56
C PRO A 793 23.11 0.37 50.84
N ASP A 794 22.70 -0.91 50.95
CA ASP A 794 23.02 -1.79 52.08
C ASP A 794 24.37 -2.54 51.92
N GLY A 795 25.12 -2.26 50.86
CA GLY A 795 26.40 -2.90 50.56
C GLY A 795 26.28 -4.26 49.88
N THR A 796 25.07 -4.71 49.51
CA THR A 796 24.89 -5.97 48.77
C THR A 796 24.94 -5.74 47.26
N LEU A 797 25.34 -6.75 46.50
CA LEU A 797 25.28 -6.71 45.04
C LEU A 797 23.92 -7.19 44.53
N ARG A 798 23.41 -6.53 43.49
CA ARG A 798 22.24 -7.03 42.78
C ARG A 798 22.68 -8.19 41.87
N TYR A 799 22.26 -9.39 42.22
CA TYR A 799 22.49 -10.58 41.39
C TYR A 799 21.77 -10.45 40.03
N ALA A 800 22.25 -11.16 39.01
CA ALA A 800 21.71 -11.07 37.66
C ALA A 800 20.35 -11.80 37.54
N GLU A 801 19.47 -11.26 36.70
CA GLU A 801 18.16 -11.84 36.40
C GLU A 801 17.89 -11.75 34.89
N ASN A 802 17.27 -12.80 34.33
CA ASN A 802 16.61 -12.76 33.03
C ASN A 802 15.18 -13.29 33.21
N PRO A 803 14.23 -12.43 33.65
CA PRO A 803 12.95 -12.88 34.17
C PRO A 803 12.22 -13.88 33.26
N PRO A 804 11.73 -15.02 33.79
CA PRO A 804 11.64 -15.36 35.21
C PRO A 804 12.90 -16.01 35.83
N LYS A 805 13.97 -16.25 35.07
CA LYS A 805 15.21 -16.89 35.56
C LYS A 805 15.97 -15.94 36.52
N LYS A 806 16.39 -16.49 37.67
CA LYS A 806 17.24 -15.81 38.68
C LYS A 806 18.58 -16.51 38.78
N TYR A 807 19.65 -15.71 38.85
CA TYR A 807 21.02 -16.20 38.91
C TYR A 807 21.72 -15.59 40.13
N GLN A 808 21.45 -16.17 41.31
CA GLN A 808 21.97 -15.72 42.61
C GLN A 808 23.50 -15.90 42.76
N ASP A 809 24.07 -16.73 41.89
CA ASP A 809 25.49 -17.08 41.79
C ASP A 809 26.31 -16.11 40.93
N ILE A 810 25.69 -15.10 40.32
CA ILE A 810 26.38 -14.14 39.45
C ILE A 810 25.91 -12.69 39.61
N VAL A 811 26.80 -11.77 39.27
CA VAL A 811 26.61 -10.31 39.21
C VAL A 811 27.13 -9.78 37.88
N ASN A 812 26.54 -8.69 37.39
CA ASN A 812 26.94 -8.06 36.13
C ASN A 812 27.73 -6.77 36.38
N PRO A 813 28.79 -6.50 35.62
CA PRO A 813 29.43 -5.18 35.63
C PRO A 813 28.51 -4.12 35.02
N ASP A 814 28.62 -2.89 35.52
CA ASP A 814 27.95 -1.70 35.01
C ASP A 814 28.82 -1.01 33.94
N PHE A 815 28.41 -1.16 32.69
CA PHE A 815 29.10 -0.62 31.52
C PHE A 815 29.21 0.90 31.48
N TYR A 816 28.43 1.62 32.29
CA TYR A 816 28.39 3.07 32.30
C TYR A 816 28.72 3.70 33.64
N ALA A 817 29.10 2.92 34.65
CA ALA A 817 29.69 3.44 35.87
C ALA A 817 30.84 4.41 35.53
N HIS A 818 30.97 5.49 36.30
CA HIS A 818 31.91 6.56 36.00
C HIS A 818 33.34 6.03 35.84
N ASP A 819 33.79 5.21 36.79
CA ASP A 819 35.14 4.65 36.85
C ASP A 819 35.33 3.39 35.99
N ALA A 820 34.27 2.88 35.37
CA ALA A 820 34.34 1.75 34.45
C ALA A 820 34.66 2.17 33.01
N LYS A 821 34.59 3.47 32.69
CA LYS A 821 34.81 4.00 31.34
C LYS A 821 36.18 4.67 31.24
N PRO A 822 37.04 4.29 30.29
CA PRO A 822 36.88 3.23 29.28
C PRO A 822 37.33 1.83 29.75
N ASP A 823 37.88 1.73 30.97
CA ASP A 823 38.71 0.60 31.40
C ASP A 823 38.02 -0.77 31.36
N LEU A 824 36.73 -0.86 31.71
CA LEU A 824 35.97 -2.12 31.62
C LEU A 824 35.85 -2.58 30.16
N TRP A 825 35.61 -1.66 29.22
CA TRP A 825 35.48 -2.02 27.80
C TRP A 825 36.82 -2.51 27.24
N LEU A 826 37.92 -1.87 27.63
CA LEU A 826 39.27 -2.29 27.27
C LEU A 826 39.62 -3.65 27.88
N ALA A 827 39.31 -3.87 29.17
CA ALA A 827 39.54 -5.15 29.84
C ALA A 827 38.78 -6.29 29.14
N LEU A 828 37.51 -6.09 28.81
CA LEU A 828 36.71 -7.08 28.09
C LEU A 828 37.24 -7.37 26.68
N ARG A 829 37.69 -6.35 25.95
CA ARG A 829 38.41 -6.53 24.69
C ARG A 829 39.67 -7.37 24.89
N ASP A 830 40.46 -7.07 25.91
CA ASP A 830 41.74 -7.73 26.16
C ASP A 830 41.55 -9.21 26.54
N VAL A 831 40.41 -9.59 27.15
CA VAL A 831 40.04 -11.01 27.31
C VAL A 831 39.87 -11.70 25.96
N PHE A 832 39.18 -11.08 24.98
CA PHE A 832 39.07 -11.65 23.63
C PHE A 832 40.45 -11.82 23.00
N LEU A 833 41.29 -10.78 23.04
CA LEU A 833 42.63 -10.80 22.45
C LEU A 833 43.51 -11.87 23.11
N PHE A 834 43.45 -12.03 24.43
CA PHE A 834 44.16 -13.08 25.15
C PHE A 834 43.84 -14.49 24.64
N TRP A 835 42.55 -14.81 24.43
CA TRP A 835 42.16 -16.13 23.93
C TRP A 835 42.44 -16.30 22.43
N ILE A 836 42.36 -15.23 21.63
CA ILE A 836 42.78 -15.26 20.22
C ILE A 836 44.28 -15.55 20.11
N GLU A 837 45.11 -14.90 20.94
CA GLU A 837 46.55 -15.17 21.02
C GLU A 837 46.86 -16.59 21.51
N ALA A 838 45.96 -17.19 22.30
CA ALA A 838 46.02 -18.60 22.68
C ALA A 838 45.55 -19.56 21.56
N GLY A 839 44.97 -19.04 20.47
CA GLY A 839 44.56 -19.78 19.27
C GLY A 839 43.05 -20.00 19.11
N VAL A 840 42.19 -19.31 19.88
CA VAL A 840 40.73 -19.41 19.78
C VAL A 840 40.18 -18.28 18.91
N HIS A 841 39.59 -18.64 17.76
CA HIS A 841 39.08 -17.68 16.78
C HIS A 841 37.54 -17.66 16.68
N ILE A 842 36.83 -18.38 17.57
CA ILE A 842 35.38 -18.42 17.61
C ILE A 842 34.89 -18.18 19.04
N PHE A 843 33.98 -17.22 19.20
CA PHE A 843 33.36 -16.90 20.48
C PHE A 843 31.84 -17.02 20.39
N ARG A 844 31.26 -17.90 21.22
CA ARG A 844 29.82 -17.92 21.48
C ARG A 844 29.58 -16.93 22.61
N VAL A 845 28.96 -15.81 22.29
CA VAL A 845 28.74 -14.73 23.25
C VAL A 845 27.40 -14.94 23.95
N ASP A 846 27.44 -15.04 25.28
CA ASP A 846 26.28 -15.28 26.12
C ASP A 846 25.42 -14.01 26.28
N ASN A 847 24.11 -14.14 26.01
CA ASN A 847 23.11 -13.10 26.24
C ASN A 847 23.55 -11.66 25.84
N PRO A 848 24.09 -11.41 24.63
CA PRO A 848 24.64 -10.10 24.26
C PRO A 848 23.57 -9.01 24.25
N HIS A 849 22.30 -9.37 24.12
CA HIS A 849 21.14 -8.48 24.18
C HIS A 849 20.94 -7.80 25.56
N THR A 850 21.62 -8.27 26.60
CA THR A 850 21.62 -7.66 27.94
C THR A 850 22.74 -6.65 28.15
N LYS A 851 23.66 -6.52 27.18
CA LYS A 851 24.81 -5.62 27.22
C LYS A 851 24.66 -4.50 26.16
N PRO A 852 25.35 -3.35 26.29
CA PRO A 852 25.11 -2.22 25.41
C PRO A 852 25.47 -2.50 23.94
N LEU A 853 24.58 -2.12 23.02
CA LEU A 853 24.84 -2.22 21.57
C LEU A 853 26.10 -1.47 21.10
N PRO A 854 26.41 -0.24 21.58
CA PRO A 854 27.63 0.46 21.16
C PRO A 854 28.92 -0.26 21.58
N PHE A 855 28.91 -0.98 22.71
CA PHE A 855 30.05 -1.79 23.14
C PHE A 855 30.30 -2.92 22.14
N TRP A 856 29.27 -3.68 21.77
CA TRP A 856 29.39 -4.76 20.80
C TRP A 856 29.84 -4.27 19.42
N GLU A 857 29.25 -3.18 18.94
CA GLU A 857 29.62 -2.56 17.67
C GLU A 857 31.09 -2.13 17.67
N TRP A 858 31.58 -1.55 18.78
CA TRP A 858 32.99 -1.18 18.90
C TRP A 858 33.92 -2.39 19.02
N VAL A 859 33.68 -3.30 19.96
CA VAL A 859 34.62 -4.39 20.27
C VAL A 859 34.77 -5.37 19.12
N ILE A 860 33.69 -5.68 18.39
CA ILE A 860 33.75 -6.58 17.23
C ILE A 860 34.57 -5.94 16.10
N ASN A 861 34.32 -4.65 15.80
CA ASN A 861 35.10 -3.94 14.80
C ASN A 861 36.58 -3.84 15.20
N ASP A 862 36.87 -3.55 16.47
CA ASP A 862 38.22 -3.42 16.99
C ASP A 862 38.99 -4.75 16.95
N VAL A 863 38.37 -5.85 17.39
CA VAL A 863 38.97 -7.20 17.29
C VAL A 863 39.20 -7.58 15.83
N ARG A 864 38.19 -7.44 14.96
CA ARG A 864 38.30 -7.85 13.55
C ARG A 864 39.19 -6.95 12.69
N SER A 865 39.51 -5.74 13.17
CA SER A 865 40.56 -4.92 12.54
C SER A 865 41.97 -5.51 12.71
N ARG A 866 42.16 -6.37 13.72
CA ARG A 866 43.43 -7.08 14.01
C ARG A 866 43.38 -8.54 13.57
N TYR A 867 42.25 -9.20 13.81
CA TYR A 867 42.00 -10.62 13.56
C TYR A 867 40.70 -10.79 12.74
N PRO A 868 40.73 -10.50 11.42
CA PRO A 868 39.53 -10.42 10.58
C PRO A 868 38.77 -11.74 10.42
N ASP A 869 39.42 -12.86 10.74
CA ASP A 869 38.91 -14.23 10.70
C ASP A 869 38.12 -14.65 11.97
N THR A 870 38.12 -13.82 13.02
CA THR A 870 37.38 -14.11 14.26
C THR A 870 35.85 -14.11 14.02
N ILE A 871 35.18 -15.14 14.51
CA ILE A 871 33.73 -15.33 14.43
C ILE A 871 33.07 -15.07 15.79
N PHE A 872 32.00 -14.29 15.78
CA PHE A 872 31.15 -14.07 16.95
C PHE A 872 29.75 -14.65 16.70
N LEU A 873 29.31 -15.55 17.58
CA LEU A 873 27.95 -16.10 17.60
C LEU A 873 27.14 -15.43 18.71
N ALA A 874 26.06 -14.75 18.36
CA ALA A 874 25.16 -14.12 19.33
C ALA A 874 24.13 -15.12 19.87
N GLU A 875 24.20 -15.45 21.16
CA GLU A 875 23.11 -16.16 21.84
C GLU A 875 22.04 -15.18 22.33
N ALA A 876 21.14 -14.78 21.43
CA ALA A 876 20.13 -13.78 21.73
C ALA A 876 18.71 -14.29 21.47
N PHE A 877 18.14 -15.01 22.45
CA PHE A 877 16.71 -15.35 22.44
C PHE A 877 15.88 -14.19 22.99
N THR A 878 15.69 -13.15 22.16
CA THR A 878 14.98 -11.92 22.53
C THR A 878 13.99 -11.52 21.43
N ARG A 879 13.50 -10.28 21.36
CA ARG A 879 12.59 -9.83 20.30
C ARG A 879 13.31 -9.66 18.95
N PRO A 880 12.64 -9.83 17.80
CA PRO A 880 13.29 -9.87 16.48
C PRO A 880 14.12 -8.61 16.14
N ARG A 881 13.64 -7.41 16.51
CA ARG A 881 14.35 -6.16 16.26
C ARG A 881 15.72 -6.09 16.94
N MET A 882 15.84 -6.65 18.14
CA MET A 882 17.11 -6.69 18.87
C MET A 882 18.05 -7.75 18.28
N MET A 883 17.54 -8.93 17.95
CA MET A 883 18.31 -9.99 17.25
C MET A 883 18.88 -9.48 15.93
N ASN A 884 18.04 -8.86 15.10
CA ASN A 884 18.47 -8.28 13.83
C ASN A 884 19.49 -7.17 14.04
N ARG A 885 19.34 -6.34 15.09
CA ARG A 885 20.31 -5.29 15.39
C ARG A 885 21.69 -5.86 15.75
N LEU A 886 21.75 -6.95 16.52
CA LEU A 886 23.01 -7.64 16.83
C LEU A 886 23.68 -8.20 15.57
N GLY A 887 22.90 -8.81 14.67
CA GLY A 887 23.39 -9.22 13.36
C GLY A 887 23.99 -8.05 12.57
N LYS A 888 23.31 -6.90 12.50
CA LYS A 888 23.78 -5.71 11.77
C LYS A 888 25.08 -5.10 12.31
N ILE A 889 25.28 -5.07 13.63
CA ILE A 889 26.44 -4.38 14.23
C ILE A 889 27.75 -5.17 14.14
N GLY A 890 27.71 -6.47 13.79
CA GLY A 890 28.93 -7.23 13.49
C GLY A 890 28.95 -8.71 13.86
N PHE A 891 27.95 -9.24 14.59
CA PHE A 891 27.93 -10.66 14.96
C PHE A 891 27.84 -11.56 13.73
N SER A 892 28.88 -12.35 13.45
CA SER A 892 28.97 -13.23 12.27
C SER A 892 27.80 -14.19 12.15
N GLN A 893 27.33 -14.72 13.28
CA GLN A 893 26.26 -15.71 13.38
C GLN A 893 25.29 -15.34 14.51
N SER A 894 24.07 -15.88 14.43
CA SER A 894 23.04 -15.67 15.45
C SER A 894 22.30 -16.96 15.76
N TYR A 895 22.05 -17.22 17.05
CA TYR A 895 20.99 -18.15 17.46
C TYR A 895 19.63 -17.67 16.96
N THR A 896 18.64 -18.55 16.97
CA THR A 896 17.38 -18.35 16.24
C THR A 896 16.19 -18.87 17.02
N TYR A 897 14.98 -18.67 16.50
CA TYR A 897 13.78 -19.26 17.08
C TYR A 897 13.50 -20.69 16.61
N PHE A 898 14.47 -21.35 15.96
CA PHE A 898 14.28 -22.67 15.33
C PHE A 898 13.62 -23.68 16.28
N THR A 899 14.06 -23.77 17.53
CA THR A 899 13.53 -24.69 18.56
C THR A 899 12.06 -24.47 18.90
N TRP A 900 11.49 -23.31 18.61
CA TRP A 900 10.07 -22.98 18.83
C TRP A 900 9.29 -22.83 17.51
N ARG A 901 9.79 -23.42 16.41
CA ARG A 901 9.05 -23.60 15.16
C ARG A 901 8.77 -25.08 15.01
N GLU A 902 7.52 -25.48 14.81
CA GLU A 902 7.12 -26.89 14.85
C GLU A 902 6.33 -27.30 13.61
N SER A 903 5.42 -26.46 13.14
CA SER A 903 4.57 -26.78 11.99
C SER A 903 5.21 -26.42 10.65
N LYS A 904 4.69 -27.01 9.56
CA LYS A 904 5.05 -26.66 8.17
C LYS A 904 4.96 -25.15 7.93
N ARG A 905 3.88 -24.54 8.41
CA ARG A 905 3.66 -23.09 8.31
C ARG A 905 4.73 -22.30 9.05
N ASP A 906 5.06 -22.69 10.29
CA ASP A 906 6.06 -22.00 11.11
C ASP A 906 7.43 -21.96 10.41
N PHE A 907 7.85 -23.07 9.81
CA PHE A 907 9.11 -23.15 9.07
C PHE A 907 9.09 -22.31 7.79
N ILE A 908 8.00 -22.38 7.02
CA ILE A 908 7.86 -21.58 5.80
C ILE A 908 7.92 -20.09 6.13
N GLU A 909 7.14 -19.62 7.12
CA GLU A 909 7.13 -18.22 7.51
C GLU A 909 8.50 -17.77 8.03
N TYR A 910 9.14 -18.55 8.91
CA TYR A 910 10.42 -18.16 9.50
C TYR A 910 11.58 -18.16 8.51
N MET A 911 11.65 -19.16 7.62
CA MET A 911 12.67 -19.18 6.59
C MET A 911 12.43 -18.12 5.52
N THR A 912 11.17 -17.79 5.22
CA THR A 912 10.83 -16.65 4.34
C THR A 912 11.33 -15.33 4.95
N GLU A 913 11.13 -15.11 6.26
CA GLU A 913 11.68 -13.95 6.96
C GLU A 913 13.21 -13.86 6.78
N LEU A 914 13.93 -14.96 6.99
CA LEU A 914 15.40 -14.99 6.95
C LEU A 914 15.98 -14.88 5.54
N THR A 915 15.28 -15.38 4.52
CA THR A 915 15.84 -15.53 3.15
C THR A 915 15.30 -14.52 2.13
N GLN A 916 14.08 -14.01 2.32
CA GLN A 916 13.40 -13.14 1.35
C GLN A 916 13.25 -11.69 1.82
N THR A 917 13.66 -11.36 3.05
CA THR A 917 13.72 -9.97 3.54
C THR A 917 15.17 -9.46 3.59
N GLY A 918 15.37 -8.20 3.98
CA GLY A 918 16.72 -7.65 4.17
C GLY A 918 17.59 -8.40 5.20
N ALA A 919 17.02 -9.31 6.01
CA ALA A 919 17.78 -10.18 6.90
C ALA A 919 18.85 -11.00 6.17
N ARG A 920 18.61 -11.38 4.91
CA ARG A 920 19.56 -12.15 4.08
C ARG A 920 20.94 -11.51 3.95
N ASP A 921 21.03 -10.19 4.12
CA ASP A 921 22.27 -9.45 3.93
C ASP A 921 23.09 -9.31 5.21
N PHE A 922 22.54 -9.59 6.40
CA PHE A 922 23.27 -9.37 7.67
C PHE A 922 23.06 -10.46 8.72
N TYR A 923 22.08 -11.35 8.54
CA TYR A 923 21.71 -12.35 9.54
C TYR A 923 22.08 -13.75 9.05
N ARG A 924 22.95 -14.46 9.78
CA ARG A 924 23.29 -15.86 9.48
C ARG A 924 22.77 -16.76 10.61
N PRO A 925 21.72 -17.56 10.37
CA PRO A 925 21.08 -18.38 11.39
C PRO A 925 21.94 -19.60 11.74
N ASN A 926 22.28 -19.78 13.01
CA ASN A 926 22.85 -21.01 13.55
C ASN A 926 21.74 -21.83 14.24
N PHE A 927 21.34 -22.94 13.62
CA PHE A 927 20.23 -23.78 14.07
C PHE A 927 20.71 -24.86 15.04
N PHE A 928 20.86 -24.48 16.31
CA PHE A 928 20.99 -25.46 17.38
C PHE A 928 19.67 -26.22 17.58
N VAL A 929 19.73 -27.56 17.57
CA VAL A 929 18.55 -28.42 17.79
C VAL A 929 18.14 -28.51 19.25
N ASN A 930 19.11 -28.34 20.15
CA ASN A 930 18.97 -28.25 21.60
C ASN A 930 20.12 -27.41 22.15
N THR A 931 20.00 -26.95 23.40
CA THR A 931 21.09 -26.32 24.17
C THR A 931 21.00 -26.78 25.62
N PRO A 932 22.01 -26.56 26.48
CA PRO A 932 21.92 -26.92 27.90
C PRO A 932 20.76 -26.23 28.66
N ASP A 933 20.18 -25.17 28.10
CA ASP A 933 19.02 -24.42 28.61
C ASP A 933 17.71 -24.76 27.89
N ILE A 934 17.77 -25.43 26.74
CA ILE A 934 16.63 -25.68 25.86
C ILE A 934 16.62 -27.17 25.49
N ASN A 935 15.83 -27.94 26.24
CA ASN A 935 15.26 -29.24 25.90
C ASN A 935 13.84 -29.00 25.33
N PRO A 936 13.68 -28.86 23.99
CA PRO A 936 12.43 -28.45 23.37
C PRO A 936 11.26 -29.34 23.78
N ARG A 937 10.11 -28.74 24.13
CA ARG A 937 8.96 -29.48 24.68
C ARG A 937 8.46 -30.59 23.78
N HIS A 938 8.41 -30.37 22.47
CA HIS A 938 7.97 -31.38 21.52
C HIS A 938 8.92 -32.60 21.47
N LEU A 939 10.22 -32.43 21.74
CA LEU A 939 11.17 -33.54 21.78
C LEU A 939 11.01 -34.43 23.03
N GLN A 940 10.45 -33.89 24.11
CA GLN A 940 10.24 -34.61 25.37
C GLN A 940 9.29 -35.81 25.22
N SER A 941 8.44 -35.81 24.19
CA SER A 941 7.44 -36.86 23.93
C SER A 941 7.48 -37.47 22.53
N SER A 942 8.31 -36.99 21.61
CA SER A 942 8.32 -37.44 20.21
C SER A 942 9.08 -38.75 19.97
N GLY A 943 9.84 -39.23 20.96
CA GLY A 943 10.77 -40.35 20.78
C GLY A 943 11.85 -40.07 19.72
N ARG A 944 12.55 -41.13 19.29
CA ARG A 944 13.68 -41.07 18.34
C ARG A 944 13.35 -40.33 17.03
N SER A 945 12.15 -40.55 16.49
CA SER A 945 11.70 -39.93 15.24
C SER A 945 11.74 -38.41 15.30
N GLY A 946 11.29 -37.80 16.40
CA GLY A 946 11.36 -36.34 16.54
C GLY A 946 12.79 -35.80 16.52
N PHE A 947 13.75 -36.49 17.13
CA PHE A 947 15.17 -36.08 17.08
C PHE A 947 15.72 -36.14 15.64
N LEU A 948 15.35 -37.18 14.88
CA LEU A 948 15.69 -37.29 13.46
C LEU A 948 15.09 -36.16 12.61
N ILE A 949 13.81 -35.84 12.83
CA ILE A 949 13.12 -34.73 12.15
C ILE A 949 13.86 -33.42 12.41
N ARG A 950 14.19 -33.12 13.67
CA ARG A 950 14.90 -31.88 14.04
C ARG A 950 16.30 -31.82 13.48
N ALA A 951 17.04 -32.93 13.49
CA ALA A 951 18.36 -33.01 12.87
C ALA A 951 18.29 -32.74 11.36
N ALA A 952 17.36 -33.38 10.64
CA ALA A 952 17.17 -33.16 9.21
C ALA A 952 16.79 -31.71 8.90
N LEU A 953 15.83 -31.12 9.62
CA LEU A 953 15.44 -29.72 9.45
C LEU A 953 16.61 -28.76 9.65
N ALA A 954 17.32 -28.88 10.78
CA ALA A 954 18.43 -27.96 11.10
C ALA A 954 19.57 -28.07 10.07
N SER A 955 19.92 -29.30 9.72
CA SER A 955 21.04 -29.63 8.83
C SER A 955 20.77 -29.32 7.35
N THR A 956 19.51 -29.17 6.92
CA THR A 956 19.17 -28.94 5.50
C THR A 956 18.59 -27.54 5.22
N LEU A 957 17.97 -26.88 6.20
CA LEU A 957 17.45 -25.52 6.04
C LEU A 957 18.52 -24.43 6.19
N ALA A 958 19.60 -24.68 6.94
CA ALA A 958 20.64 -23.70 7.21
C ALA A 958 22.05 -24.26 6.99
N GLY A 959 22.97 -23.39 6.55
CA GLY A 959 24.40 -23.72 6.48
C GLY A 959 25.06 -23.89 7.85
N LEU A 960 24.48 -23.33 8.91
CA LEU A 960 24.97 -23.47 10.28
C LEU A 960 23.94 -24.22 11.12
N TRP A 961 24.37 -25.29 11.77
CA TRP A 961 23.56 -25.99 12.75
C TRP A 961 24.42 -26.50 13.90
N GLY A 962 23.78 -26.78 15.02
CA GLY A 962 24.48 -27.19 16.23
C GLY A 962 23.74 -28.23 17.04
N VAL A 963 24.50 -28.99 17.83
CA VAL A 963 24.00 -30.07 18.68
C VAL A 963 24.69 -29.98 20.04
N TYR A 964 23.94 -30.02 21.13
CA TYR A 964 24.47 -30.21 22.47
C TYR A 964 24.47 -31.69 22.85
N SER A 965 25.59 -32.18 23.38
CA SER A 965 25.83 -33.59 23.71
C SER A 965 24.71 -34.19 24.56
N GLY A 966 24.24 -35.36 24.14
CA GLY A 966 23.07 -36.05 24.68
C GLY A 966 21.90 -36.08 23.69
N PHE A 967 21.85 -35.14 22.74
CA PHE A 967 20.86 -35.15 21.65
C PHE A 967 20.98 -36.41 20.79
N GLU A 968 22.20 -36.84 20.47
CA GLU A 968 22.44 -38.04 19.68
C GLU A 968 21.96 -39.32 20.39
N LEU A 969 21.82 -39.26 21.71
CA LEU A 969 21.29 -40.34 22.54
C LEU A 969 19.76 -40.22 22.75
N CYS A 970 19.13 -39.24 22.11
CA CYS A 970 17.73 -38.88 22.28
C CYS A 970 17.37 -38.57 23.74
N GLU A 971 18.28 -37.93 24.49
CA GLU A 971 18.02 -37.53 25.87
C GLU A 971 16.91 -36.47 25.90
N ALA A 972 15.79 -36.81 26.52
CA ALA A 972 14.57 -35.99 26.50
C ALA A 972 14.01 -35.69 27.89
N ALA A 973 14.57 -36.28 28.95
CA ALA A 973 14.10 -36.12 30.31
C ALA A 973 14.22 -34.65 30.77
N ALA A 974 13.10 -34.07 31.20
CA ALA A 974 13.01 -32.68 31.62
C ALA A 974 12.57 -32.54 33.07
N LEU A 975 12.88 -31.39 33.68
CA LEU A 975 12.20 -30.97 34.91
C LEU A 975 10.70 -30.73 34.61
N PRO A 976 9.79 -31.00 35.57
CA PRO A 976 8.35 -30.84 35.36
C PRO A 976 7.98 -29.45 34.82
N ASN A 977 7.20 -29.43 33.73
CA ASN A 977 6.75 -28.22 33.03
C ASN A 977 7.89 -27.27 32.57
N SER A 978 9.11 -27.78 32.40
CA SER A 978 10.29 -27.00 32.03
C SER A 978 10.85 -27.38 30.66
N GLU A 979 11.64 -26.48 30.08
CA GLU A 979 12.55 -26.77 28.97
C GLU A 979 13.97 -27.07 29.48
N GLU A 980 14.18 -27.15 30.80
CA GLU A 980 15.45 -27.55 31.40
C GLU A 980 15.56 -29.07 31.48
N TYR A 981 16.73 -29.60 31.15
CA TYR A 981 17.06 -31.02 31.33
C TYR A 981 16.98 -31.46 32.80
N LEU A 982 16.45 -32.67 33.03
CA LEU A 982 16.56 -33.34 34.32
C LEU A 982 18.02 -33.72 34.58
N ASN A 983 18.53 -33.49 35.79
CA ASN A 983 19.92 -33.74 36.15
C ASN A 983 20.90 -33.02 35.20
N SER A 984 20.57 -31.77 34.87
CA SER A 984 21.29 -30.94 33.89
C SER A 984 22.80 -30.89 34.16
N GLU A 985 23.57 -31.12 33.11
CA GLU A 985 25.04 -31.09 33.10
C GLU A 985 25.62 -29.72 33.50
N LYS A 986 24.81 -28.65 33.46
CA LYS A 986 25.18 -27.34 34.01
C LYS A 986 25.48 -27.38 35.50
N TYR A 987 24.92 -28.31 36.26
CA TYR A 987 25.05 -28.33 37.73
C TYR A 987 25.65 -29.62 38.29
N GLN A 988 26.00 -30.58 37.43
CA GLN A 988 26.59 -31.86 37.82
C GLN A 988 27.44 -32.44 36.69
N LEU A 989 28.35 -33.36 37.03
CA LEU A 989 29.04 -34.19 36.05
C LEU A 989 28.08 -35.23 35.45
N ARG A 990 28.34 -35.61 34.21
CA ARG A 990 27.60 -36.65 33.48
C ARG A 990 28.57 -37.61 32.80
N ALA A 991 28.25 -38.90 32.83
CA ALA A 991 28.93 -39.89 32.01
C ALA A 991 27.93 -40.51 31.04
N TRP A 992 28.27 -40.53 29.75
CA TRP A 992 27.36 -40.95 28.70
C TRP A 992 27.73 -42.33 28.17
N ASP A 993 26.74 -43.23 28.07
CA ASP A 993 26.87 -44.41 27.22
C ASP A 993 26.67 -44.00 25.76
N TRP A 994 27.78 -43.67 25.13
CA TRP A 994 27.88 -43.22 23.76
C TRP A 994 27.40 -44.23 22.71
N ASN A 995 27.24 -45.50 23.07
CA ASN A 995 26.79 -46.59 22.20
C ASN A 995 25.39 -47.10 22.58
N ARG A 996 24.65 -46.37 23.43
CA ARG A 996 23.30 -46.71 23.86
C ARG A 996 22.42 -47.09 22.64
N PRO A 997 21.73 -48.25 22.65
CA PRO A 997 20.83 -48.63 21.57
C PRO A 997 19.77 -47.57 21.28
N GLY A 998 19.51 -47.32 20.00
CA GLY A 998 18.54 -46.30 19.56
C GLY A 998 19.10 -44.89 19.36
N ASN A 999 20.40 -44.68 19.57
CA ASN A 999 21.08 -43.43 19.23
C ASN A 999 20.96 -43.09 17.72
N ILE A 1000 21.23 -41.83 17.38
CA ILE A 1000 21.16 -41.29 16.02
C ILE A 1000 22.51 -40.79 15.49
N VAL A 1001 23.61 -41.34 16.01
CA VAL A 1001 24.98 -40.94 15.63
C VAL A 1001 25.21 -41.18 14.13
N GLY A 1002 24.74 -42.31 13.60
CA GLY A 1002 24.89 -42.67 12.19
C GLY A 1002 24.16 -41.70 11.26
N GLU A 1003 22.96 -41.25 11.63
CA GLU A 1003 22.19 -40.28 10.87
C GLU A 1003 22.81 -38.89 10.93
N ILE A 1004 23.31 -38.45 12.10
CA ILE A 1004 24.06 -37.19 12.22
C ILE A 1004 25.31 -37.22 11.33
N SER A 1005 26.10 -38.30 11.39
CA SER A 1005 27.25 -38.51 10.49
C SER A 1005 26.85 -38.44 9.03
N ALA A 1006 25.74 -39.08 8.64
CA ALA A 1006 25.25 -39.06 7.27
C ALA A 1006 24.83 -37.65 6.83
N LEU A 1007 24.05 -36.92 7.65
CA LEU A 1007 23.61 -35.56 7.36
C LEU A 1007 24.79 -34.60 7.20
N ASN A 1008 25.80 -34.66 8.07
CA ASN A 1008 27.00 -33.84 7.95
C ASN A 1008 27.83 -34.16 6.69
N ARG A 1009 27.96 -35.44 6.34
CA ARG A 1009 28.59 -35.86 5.09
C ARG A 1009 27.82 -35.35 3.86
N ILE A 1010 26.48 -35.44 3.87
CA ILE A 1010 25.62 -34.95 2.79
C ILE A 1010 25.79 -33.43 2.63
N ARG A 1011 25.77 -32.68 3.73
CA ARG A 1011 26.01 -31.24 3.75
C ARG A 1011 27.34 -30.89 3.08
N ARG A 1012 28.45 -31.49 3.55
CA ARG A 1012 29.81 -31.23 3.02
C ARG A 1012 29.94 -31.56 1.53
N ALA A 1013 29.19 -32.55 1.04
CA ALA A 1013 29.24 -32.96 -0.37
C ALA A 1013 28.34 -32.13 -1.31
N ASN A 1014 27.49 -31.24 -0.77
CA ASN A 1014 26.47 -30.54 -1.54
C ASN A 1014 26.49 -29.03 -1.22
N PRO A 1015 27.16 -28.20 -2.04
CA PRO A 1015 27.28 -26.76 -1.83
C PRO A 1015 25.94 -26.02 -1.68
N ALA A 1016 24.84 -26.54 -2.25
CA ALA A 1016 23.51 -25.98 -2.06
C ALA A 1016 23.08 -25.93 -0.57
N LEU A 1017 23.66 -26.77 0.29
CA LEU A 1017 23.39 -26.82 1.74
C LEU A 1017 24.37 -25.99 2.57
N HIS A 1018 25.35 -25.31 1.95
CA HIS A 1018 26.36 -24.52 2.67
C HIS A 1018 25.87 -23.15 3.14
N THR A 1019 24.61 -22.81 2.86
CA THR A 1019 24.01 -21.55 3.27
C THR A 1019 22.53 -21.77 3.55
N HIS A 1020 21.90 -20.86 4.28
CA HIS A 1020 20.44 -20.82 4.44
C HIS A 1020 19.73 -20.19 3.22
N LEU A 1021 20.48 -19.52 2.34
CA LEU A 1021 19.98 -18.93 1.11
C LEU A 1021 19.77 -19.98 0.00
N GLY A 1022 19.21 -19.59 -1.15
CA GLY A 1022 18.95 -20.51 -2.27
C GLY A 1022 17.89 -21.56 -1.96
N LEU A 1023 16.92 -21.21 -1.10
CA LEU A 1023 15.82 -22.05 -0.65
C LEU A 1023 14.53 -21.69 -1.39
N THR A 1024 13.84 -22.70 -1.90
CA THR A 1024 12.50 -22.56 -2.50
C THR A 1024 11.58 -23.60 -1.87
N PHE A 1025 10.52 -23.17 -1.17
CA PHE A 1025 9.48 -24.10 -0.70
C PHE A 1025 8.62 -24.55 -1.88
N LEU A 1026 8.37 -25.85 -1.96
CA LEU A 1026 7.64 -26.49 -3.04
C LEU A 1026 6.34 -27.11 -2.53
N THR A 1027 5.40 -27.36 -3.43
CA THR A 1027 4.10 -27.92 -3.08
C THR A 1027 4.25 -29.38 -2.66
N ALA A 1028 3.73 -29.70 -1.49
CA ALA A 1028 3.43 -31.06 -1.05
C ALA A 1028 1.98 -31.09 -0.54
N HIS A 1029 1.15 -31.95 -1.13
CA HIS A 1029 -0.28 -32.08 -0.82
C HIS A 1029 -0.55 -32.85 0.48
N ASN A 1030 0.16 -32.49 1.55
CA ASN A 1030 -0.04 -32.95 2.92
C ASN A 1030 0.56 -31.90 3.87
N ASP A 1031 -0.18 -31.46 4.88
CA ASP A 1031 0.27 -30.44 5.83
C ASP A 1031 1.36 -30.94 6.79
N ASN A 1032 1.48 -32.26 6.97
CA ASN A 1032 2.56 -32.88 7.74
C ASN A 1032 3.84 -33.06 6.94
N ILE A 1033 3.84 -32.82 5.62
CA ILE A 1033 5.06 -32.92 4.80
C ILE A 1033 5.54 -31.54 4.38
N LEU A 1034 6.72 -31.17 4.88
CA LEU A 1034 7.48 -30.01 4.41
C LEU A 1034 8.36 -30.45 3.23
N PHE A 1035 8.23 -29.77 2.10
CA PHE A 1035 9.00 -30.06 0.89
C PHE A 1035 9.65 -28.79 0.34
N PHE A 1036 10.94 -28.88 0.02
CA PHE A 1036 11.69 -27.73 -0.48
C PHE A 1036 12.88 -28.13 -1.34
N GLU A 1037 13.32 -27.17 -2.14
CA GLU A 1037 14.52 -27.21 -2.96
C GLU A 1037 15.59 -26.30 -2.36
N LYS A 1038 16.83 -26.80 -2.34
CA LYS A 1038 18.05 -26.02 -2.11
C LYS A 1038 18.91 -26.12 -3.36
N ALA A 1039 19.31 -24.98 -3.92
CA ALA A 1039 20.12 -24.95 -5.14
C ALA A 1039 21.27 -23.95 -5.04
N THR A 1040 22.40 -24.30 -5.67
CA THR A 1040 23.44 -23.33 -6.03
C THR A 1040 22.89 -22.34 -7.07
N GLU A 1041 23.50 -21.17 -7.16
CA GLU A 1041 23.09 -20.15 -8.14
C GLU A 1041 23.15 -20.67 -9.59
N ALA A 1042 24.19 -21.44 -9.92
CA ALA A 1042 24.36 -22.09 -11.21
C ALA A 1042 23.40 -23.28 -11.42
N ARG A 1043 22.73 -23.74 -10.36
CA ARG A 1043 21.89 -24.96 -10.35
C ARG A 1043 22.62 -26.22 -10.84
N ASP A 1044 23.93 -26.27 -10.65
CA ASP A 1044 24.79 -27.44 -10.85
C ASP A 1044 24.74 -28.42 -9.65
N ASN A 1045 24.25 -27.95 -8.50
CA ASN A 1045 23.91 -28.76 -7.34
C ASN A 1045 22.50 -28.39 -6.87
N VAL A 1046 21.54 -29.31 -7.07
CA VAL A 1046 20.14 -29.14 -6.66
C VAL A 1046 19.74 -30.29 -5.73
N ILE A 1047 19.30 -29.94 -4.53
CA ILE A 1047 18.88 -30.86 -3.48
C ILE A 1047 17.40 -30.64 -3.19
N LEU A 1048 16.64 -31.73 -3.21
CA LEU A 1048 15.24 -31.78 -2.81
C LEU A 1048 15.15 -32.48 -1.46
N VAL A 1049 14.38 -31.90 -0.54
CA VAL A 1049 14.21 -32.43 0.81
C VAL A 1049 12.74 -32.52 1.14
N ALA A 1050 12.26 -33.72 1.48
CA ALA A 1050 10.93 -33.95 2.02
C ALA A 1050 11.06 -34.44 3.47
N ILE A 1051 10.33 -33.81 4.40
CA ILE A 1051 10.36 -34.13 5.83
C ILE A 1051 8.93 -34.30 6.34
N ASN A 1052 8.65 -35.45 6.94
CA ASN A 1052 7.46 -35.72 7.72
C ASN A 1052 7.62 -35.08 9.11
N LEU A 1053 6.74 -34.13 9.44
CA LEU A 1053 6.71 -33.42 10.70
C LEU A 1053 5.89 -34.14 11.79
N ASP A 1054 5.17 -35.21 11.43
CA ASP A 1054 4.50 -36.10 12.39
C ASP A 1054 5.50 -37.16 12.87
N PRO A 1055 5.97 -37.11 14.14
CA PRO A 1055 6.95 -38.07 14.64
C PRO A 1055 6.35 -39.46 14.91
N PHE A 1056 5.02 -39.60 14.87
CA PHE A 1056 4.32 -40.80 15.32
C PHE A 1056 3.83 -41.68 14.16
N ASN A 1057 3.40 -41.08 13.05
CA ASN A 1057 2.76 -41.81 11.96
C ASN A 1057 3.49 -41.64 10.62
N GLU A 1058 3.39 -42.67 9.77
CA GLU A 1058 3.76 -42.57 8.36
C GLU A 1058 2.86 -41.56 7.64
N GLN A 1059 3.46 -40.75 6.76
CA GLN A 1059 2.75 -39.77 5.95
C GLN A 1059 3.12 -39.94 4.47
N GLY A 1060 2.17 -39.68 3.58
CA GLY A 1060 2.40 -39.62 2.13
C GLY A 1060 1.89 -38.33 1.51
N ALA A 1061 2.49 -37.91 0.39
CA ALA A 1061 2.06 -36.73 -0.36
C ALA A 1061 2.41 -36.84 -1.85
N ASP A 1062 1.56 -36.24 -2.68
CA ASP A 1062 1.95 -35.82 -4.02
C ASP A 1062 2.77 -34.52 -3.90
N ILE A 1063 3.91 -34.48 -4.58
CA ILE A 1063 4.87 -33.36 -4.57
C ILE A 1063 5.08 -32.83 -5.98
N GLU A 1064 5.28 -31.51 -6.09
CA GLU A 1064 5.53 -30.82 -7.35
C GLU A 1064 6.94 -30.24 -7.38
N LEU A 1065 7.72 -30.57 -8.41
CA LEU A 1065 9.07 -30.05 -8.65
C LEU A 1065 9.03 -28.63 -9.25
N SER A 1066 10.11 -27.87 -9.00
CA SER A 1066 10.26 -26.49 -9.44
C SER A 1066 10.23 -26.32 -10.96
N TRP A 1067 9.30 -25.48 -11.46
CA TRP A 1067 9.27 -25.11 -12.88
C TRP A 1067 10.47 -24.27 -13.31
N ASP A 1068 10.97 -23.36 -12.44
CA ASP A 1068 12.18 -22.57 -12.73
C ASP A 1068 13.40 -23.46 -12.95
N THR A 1069 13.52 -24.56 -12.18
CA THR A 1069 14.61 -25.53 -12.34
C THR A 1069 14.53 -26.21 -13.71
N PHE A 1070 13.34 -26.65 -14.11
CA PHE A 1070 13.12 -27.26 -15.43
C PHE A 1070 13.44 -26.28 -16.56
N GLN A 1071 12.99 -25.03 -16.47
CA GLN A 1071 13.27 -24.01 -17.48
C GLN A 1071 14.77 -23.72 -17.62
N ARG A 1072 15.50 -23.61 -16.51
CA ARG A 1072 16.95 -23.36 -16.53
C ARG A 1072 17.75 -24.54 -17.06
N TRP A 1073 17.23 -25.76 -16.90
CA TRP A 1073 17.80 -26.95 -17.54
C TRP A 1073 17.27 -27.21 -18.95
N ASN A 1074 16.47 -26.31 -19.51
CA ASN A 1074 15.86 -26.45 -20.84
C ASN A 1074 15.05 -27.76 -20.98
N LEU A 1075 14.38 -28.17 -19.90
CA LEU A 1075 13.48 -29.33 -19.86
C LEU A 1075 12.04 -28.89 -20.11
N HIS A 1076 11.27 -29.76 -20.77
CA HIS A 1076 9.82 -29.66 -20.87
C HIS A 1076 9.15 -30.30 -19.65
N ASP A 1077 7.84 -30.13 -19.49
CA ASP A 1077 7.08 -30.54 -18.29
C ASP A 1077 7.14 -32.05 -17.95
N HIS A 1078 7.46 -32.89 -18.94
CA HIS A 1078 7.63 -34.35 -18.82
C HIS A 1078 9.10 -34.80 -18.90
N GLY A 1079 10.05 -33.86 -18.79
CA GLY A 1079 11.48 -34.13 -18.83
C GLY A 1079 11.91 -35.16 -17.80
N ALA A 1080 12.95 -35.93 -18.13
CA ALA A 1080 13.51 -36.96 -17.27
C ALA A 1080 14.65 -36.39 -16.40
N LEU A 1081 14.73 -36.85 -15.16
CA LEU A 1081 15.72 -36.46 -14.17
C LEU A 1081 16.47 -37.70 -13.66
N GLU A 1082 17.78 -37.60 -13.52
CA GLU A 1082 18.57 -38.49 -12.68
C GLU A 1082 18.42 -38.08 -11.22
N VAL A 1083 18.12 -39.04 -10.36
CA VAL A 1083 17.88 -38.83 -8.94
C VAL A 1083 18.83 -39.72 -8.14
N THR A 1084 19.54 -39.13 -7.17
CA THR A 1084 20.34 -39.87 -6.20
C THR A 1084 19.81 -39.62 -4.79
N ASP A 1085 19.29 -40.66 -4.15
CA ASP A 1085 18.96 -40.63 -2.73
C ASP A 1085 20.26 -40.49 -1.91
N GLN A 1086 20.37 -39.40 -1.15
CA GLN A 1086 21.60 -39.04 -0.46
C GLN A 1086 21.82 -39.85 0.83
N MET A 1087 20.76 -40.44 1.40
CA MET A 1087 20.86 -41.26 2.61
C MET A 1087 21.31 -42.69 2.26
N THR A 1088 20.75 -43.27 1.21
CA THR A 1088 21.01 -44.67 0.79
C THR A 1088 22.07 -44.79 -0.31
N GLY A 1089 22.28 -43.74 -1.10
CA GLY A 1089 23.13 -43.75 -2.29
C GLY A 1089 22.45 -44.35 -3.54
N ALA A 1090 21.19 -44.77 -3.45
CA ALA A 1090 20.45 -45.34 -4.57
C ALA A 1090 20.27 -44.31 -5.69
N ARG A 1091 20.39 -44.77 -6.94
CA ARG A 1091 20.19 -43.96 -8.15
C ARG A 1091 19.01 -44.50 -8.94
N PHE A 1092 18.13 -43.60 -9.38
CA PHE A 1092 16.94 -43.92 -10.17
C PHE A 1092 16.52 -42.69 -10.99
N GLU A 1093 15.49 -42.85 -11.81
CA GLU A 1093 14.98 -41.80 -12.69
C GLU A 1093 13.59 -41.33 -12.26
N TRP A 1094 13.33 -40.03 -12.41
CA TRP A 1094 11.99 -39.44 -12.31
C TRP A 1094 11.60 -38.82 -13.64
N HIS A 1095 10.31 -38.91 -13.97
CA HIS A 1095 9.74 -38.30 -15.16
C HIS A 1095 8.70 -37.25 -14.79
N GLY A 1096 8.84 -36.07 -15.38
CA GLY A 1096 7.97 -34.93 -15.16
C GLY A 1096 8.04 -34.34 -13.75
N ARG A 1097 7.23 -33.31 -13.51
CA ARG A 1097 7.27 -32.53 -12.28
C ARG A 1097 6.50 -33.11 -11.09
N TRP A 1098 5.63 -34.09 -11.32
CA TRP A 1098 4.77 -34.64 -10.26
C TRP A 1098 5.30 -35.99 -9.79
N GLN A 1099 5.58 -36.09 -8.49
CA GLN A 1099 6.07 -37.33 -7.85
C GLN A 1099 5.23 -37.66 -6.62
N HIS A 1100 5.25 -38.91 -6.17
CA HIS A 1100 4.59 -39.34 -4.93
C HIS A 1100 5.63 -39.84 -3.94
N VAL A 1101 5.50 -39.44 -2.67
CA VAL A 1101 6.43 -39.82 -1.59
C VAL A 1101 5.69 -40.41 -0.40
N ARG A 1102 6.36 -41.33 0.32
CA ARG A 1102 5.91 -41.88 1.60
C ARG A 1102 7.08 -41.90 2.58
N LEU A 1103 6.86 -41.38 3.79
CA LEU A 1103 7.88 -41.18 4.81
C LEU A 1103 7.42 -41.81 6.14
N GLY A 1104 8.11 -42.85 6.57
CA GLY A 1104 7.82 -43.58 7.81
C GLY A 1104 8.46 -42.95 9.06
N SER A 1105 8.11 -43.45 10.25
CA SER A 1105 8.63 -42.92 11.52
C SER A 1105 10.08 -43.31 11.82
N ASP A 1106 10.58 -44.42 11.25
CA ASP A 1106 11.99 -44.83 11.40
C ASP A 1106 12.96 -43.99 10.55
N GLN A 1107 12.46 -43.44 9.43
CA GLN A 1107 13.17 -42.53 8.54
C GLN A 1107 12.21 -41.43 8.06
N PRO A 1108 12.00 -40.37 8.86
CA PRO A 1108 10.95 -39.37 8.63
C PRO A 1108 11.32 -38.33 7.58
N PHE A 1109 12.36 -38.56 6.77
CA PHE A 1109 12.79 -37.64 5.73
C PHE A 1109 13.48 -38.36 4.58
N SER A 1110 13.47 -37.72 3.42
CA SER A 1110 14.24 -38.11 2.25
C SER A 1110 14.94 -36.91 1.65
N ILE A 1111 16.18 -37.13 1.19
CA ILE A 1111 17.04 -36.10 0.61
C ILE A 1111 17.52 -36.63 -0.73
N TRP A 1112 17.19 -35.92 -1.81
CA TRP A 1112 17.57 -36.31 -3.16
C TRP A 1112 18.43 -35.24 -3.80
N ARG A 1113 19.47 -35.66 -4.52
CA ARG A 1113 20.16 -34.81 -5.49
C ARG A 1113 19.61 -35.12 -6.87
N ILE A 1114 19.22 -34.09 -7.60
CA ILE A 1114 18.67 -34.22 -8.95
C ILE A 1114 19.54 -33.55 -10.00
N ALA A 1115 19.50 -34.09 -11.22
CA ALA A 1115 20.11 -33.53 -12.41
C ALA A 1115 19.27 -33.91 -13.65
N PRO A 1116 19.34 -33.16 -14.76
CA PRO A 1116 18.71 -33.55 -16.02
C PRO A 1116 19.33 -34.87 -16.56
N LEU A 1117 18.48 -35.78 -17.04
CA LEU A 1117 18.93 -37.03 -17.67
C LEU A 1117 19.74 -36.70 -18.94
N GLY A 1118 21.00 -37.12 -18.99
CA GLY A 1118 21.94 -36.75 -20.06
C GLY A 1118 22.91 -35.61 -19.73
N GLY A 1119 22.86 -35.08 -18.50
CA GLY A 1119 23.79 -34.07 -17.99
C GLY A 1119 23.28 -32.64 -18.12
N LEU A 1120 23.92 -31.72 -17.38
CA LEU A 1120 23.56 -30.30 -17.41
C LEU A 1120 23.66 -29.76 -18.85
N PRO A 1121 22.77 -28.84 -19.26
CA PRO A 1121 22.92 -28.17 -20.54
C PRO A 1121 24.33 -27.56 -20.61
N ALA A 1122 24.98 -27.65 -21.78
CA ALA A 1122 26.21 -26.91 -22.00
C ALA A 1122 25.96 -25.44 -21.63
N GLU A 1123 26.85 -24.85 -20.83
CA GLU A 1123 26.81 -23.42 -20.57
C GLU A 1123 26.74 -22.74 -21.93
N ARG A 1124 25.60 -22.11 -22.24
CA ARG A 1124 25.60 -21.13 -23.32
C ARG A 1124 26.66 -20.12 -22.88
N PRO A 1125 27.66 -19.81 -23.72
CA PRO A 1125 28.54 -18.70 -23.43
C PRO A 1125 27.63 -17.55 -23.02
N ALA A 1126 27.90 -16.91 -21.86
CA ALA A 1126 27.32 -15.60 -21.61
C ALA A 1126 27.51 -14.82 -22.91
N ALA A 1127 26.45 -14.18 -23.43
CA ALA A 1127 26.44 -13.52 -24.73
C ALA A 1127 27.38 -12.30 -24.78
N ALA A 1128 28.66 -12.55 -24.51
CA ALA A 1128 29.74 -11.63 -24.21
C ALA A 1128 31.11 -12.21 -24.60
N ASP A 1129 31.27 -13.53 -24.81
CA ASP A 1129 32.58 -14.13 -25.15
C ASP A 1129 32.65 -14.96 -26.45
N SER A 1130 31.59 -15.00 -27.27
CA SER A 1130 31.66 -15.64 -28.60
C SER A 1130 31.44 -14.64 -29.73
N ASP A 1131 32.45 -13.81 -29.97
CA ASP A 1131 32.67 -13.15 -31.27
C ASP A 1131 34.20 -12.95 -31.47
N TYR A 1132 34.99 -14.01 -31.28
CA TYR A 1132 36.38 -14.06 -31.73
C TYR A 1132 36.77 -15.50 -32.11
N HIS A 1133 37.02 -15.69 -33.40
CA HIS A 1133 37.52 -16.90 -34.10
C HIS A 1133 36.50 -18.05 -34.27
N ALA A 1134 36.21 -18.61 -35.45
CA ALA A 1134 36.98 -18.68 -36.69
C ALA A 1134 36.06 -18.88 -37.91
N ASP A 1135 36.38 -18.15 -39.00
CA ASP A 1135 36.16 -18.61 -40.36
C ASP A 1135 37.20 -19.71 -40.67
N ASP A 1136 36.76 -20.81 -41.28
CA ASP A 1136 37.23 -21.29 -42.60
C ASP A 1136 37.05 -22.82 -42.73
N ALA A 1137 36.10 -23.25 -43.58
CA ALA A 1137 36.25 -24.37 -44.51
C ALA A 1137 34.96 -24.63 -45.30
N GLY A 1138 34.96 -24.18 -46.56
CA GLY A 1138 34.56 -25.01 -47.71
C GLY A 1138 33.09 -25.40 -47.89
N ASN A 1139 32.40 -24.66 -48.77
CA ASN A 1139 31.27 -25.17 -49.56
C ASN A 1139 31.76 -26.33 -50.46
N PRO A 1140 30.95 -27.37 -50.80
CA PRO A 1140 29.98 -27.19 -51.89
C PRO A 1140 28.68 -28.03 -51.84
N THR A 1141 27.58 -27.42 -52.31
CA THR A 1141 26.46 -27.95 -53.12
C THR A 1141 25.89 -29.36 -52.88
N SER A 1142 24.58 -29.45 -52.59
CA SER A 1142 23.60 -30.16 -53.45
C SER A 1142 22.13 -29.94 -53.02
N THR A 1143 21.30 -29.91 -54.06
CA THR A 1143 19.85 -29.73 -54.24
C THR A 1143 18.90 -30.76 -53.59
N GLU A 1144 17.61 -30.40 -53.59
CA GLU A 1144 16.38 -31.21 -53.42
C GLU A 1144 16.05 -31.69 -51.99
N GLY A 1145 14.82 -31.69 -51.48
CA GLY A 1145 13.48 -31.50 -52.02
C GLY A 1145 12.45 -31.72 -50.90
N ALA A 1146 11.19 -31.34 -51.18
CA ALA A 1146 10.02 -31.32 -50.31
C ALA A 1146 9.66 -32.63 -49.56
N HIS A 1147 8.98 -32.53 -48.40
CA HIS A 1147 7.55 -32.87 -48.25
C HIS A 1147 7.07 -32.81 -46.78
N GLU A 1148 5.97 -32.08 -46.59
CA GLU A 1148 4.78 -32.34 -45.75
C GLU A 1148 4.90 -33.18 -44.46
N ALA A 1149 4.64 -32.53 -43.31
CA ALA A 1149 3.51 -32.79 -42.39
C ALA A 1149 3.60 -31.89 -41.15
#